data_AF-A0A385TLD6-F1
#
_entry.id   AF-A0A385TLD6-F1
#
_cell.length_a   1.000
_cell.length_b   1.000
_cell.length_c   1.000
_cell.angle_alpha   90.00
_cell.angle_beta   90.00
_cell.angle_gamma   90.00
#
_symmetry.space_group_name_H-M   'P 1'
#
loop_
_entity.id
_entity.type
_entity.pdbx_description
1 polymer ?
#
loop_
_entity_poly.entity_id
_entity_poly.type
_entity_poly.pdbx_seq_one_letter_code
_entity_poly.pdbx_strand_id
1 'polypeptide(L)'
;MADKKTFYITTPIYYPSDKLHIGHAYTTVAGDAMARYKRLRGYDVRYLTGTDEHGQKIERKAAEAGKTPQQFVDDIVAGIKDLWTKLDISNEDFIRTTEKRHTTVVQEVFERLLKQDDIYKGEYEGWYCTPCESFFLERQLVNGNCPDCGRPVELVKEESYFFRMSKYVDRLLQYYEENPDFIQPVSRKNEMINNFIKPGLEDLAVSRTTYEWGVKVKSDPKHVIYVWIDALLNYITALGYGTEDTSLYDKYWPADVHLMSKEIVRFHTIYWPIILMALDVPLPKKVFAHGWLLMKDGKMSKSKGNVVDPVTMIDRYGLDALRYYLLREVPFGADGTFTPESFVERVNSDLANDLGNLLNRTVAMVDKYFDGEVQAFSAGVTPFDAAIEEAAKSVYDKVENAMENMEFSVALTAISQFVSRSNKYIDETQPWTLAKDESKRHELASVMSHLVETLRIASILLQPFLTRTPKKMWEQLGLAEGELTTWESGRQLGAIPAGTKLQKGEPIFPRLDAELEVAYIAEAMTGGKKAAQEEPSASAAATSGDSGAEPVELKEEIGIEDFAKVELRVAQVIAAEPVKKADKLLKLQLDLGFEQRQVVSGIAKFYTPEELVGRKVICVTNLKPVKLRGEMSQGMILAASYGDQLTLATVPEGMPNGAIVK
;
A
#
# COMPACT_ATOMS: atom_id res chain seq x y z
N MET A 1 -27.37 6.65 28.67
CA MET A 1 -26.05 6.53 28.03
C MET A 1 -26.02 7.59 26.94
N ALA A 2 -24.99 8.43 26.85
CA ALA A 2 -24.92 9.38 25.74
C ALA A 2 -24.87 8.59 24.41
N ASP A 3 -25.63 9.02 23.39
CA ASP A 3 -25.61 8.36 22.09
C ASP A 3 -24.20 8.44 21.50
N LYS A 4 -23.58 7.27 21.25
CA LYS A 4 -22.25 7.19 20.65
C LYS A 4 -22.30 7.76 19.23
N LYS A 5 -21.27 8.54 18.85
CA LYS A 5 -21.13 9.01 17.47
C LYS A 5 -20.98 7.81 16.53
N THR A 6 -21.71 7.81 15.43
CA THR A 6 -21.62 6.77 14.41
C THR A 6 -20.40 6.98 13.53
N PHE A 7 -19.86 5.88 12.98
CA PHE A 7 -18.82 5.91 11.97
C PHE A 7 -19.05 4.79 10.96
N TYR A 8 -19.42 5.14 9.73
CA TYR A 8 -19.65 4.19 8.64
C TYR A 8 -18.51 4.22 7.63
N ILE A 9 -17.81 3.10 7.51
CA ILE A 9 -16.69 2.91 6.59
C ILE A 9 -16.94 1.73 5.66
N THR A 10 -16.52 1.84 4.40
CA THR A 10 -16.69 0.78 3.40
C THR A 10 -15.41 0.50 2.64
N THR A 11 -15.21 -0.75 2.21
CA THR A 11 -14.31 -1.08 1.09
C THR A 11 -15.06 -0.97 -0.23
N PRO A 12 -14.39 -1.11 -1.39
CA PRO A 12 -15.07 -1.50 -2.61
C PRO A 12 -15.63 -2.91 -2.43
N ILE A 13 -16.63 -3.26 -3.23
CA ILE A 13 -17.05 -4.64 -3.41
C ILE A 13 -16.21 -5.29 -4.51
N TYR A 14 -15.66 -6.47 -4.26
CA TYR A 14 -14.66 -7.09 -5.13
C TYR A 14 -15.31 -7.96 -6.20
N TYR A 15 -14.76 -7.94 -7.41
CA TYR A 15 -15.27 -8.74 -8.53
C TYR A 15 -14.81 -10.21 -8.39
N PRO A 16 -15.69 -11.18 -8.07
CA PRO A 16 -15.32 -12.56 -7.75
C PRO A 16 -15.11 -13.37 -9.04
N SER A 17 -14.25 -12.87 -9.93
CA SER A 17 -13.87 -13.59 -11.14
C SER A 17 -12.76 -14.62 -10.89
N ASP A 18 -12.10 -14.55 -9.74
CA ASP A 18 -11.03 -15.46 -9.30
C ASP A 18 -10.72 -15.21 -7.80
N LYS A 19 -9.81 -16.01 -7.20
CA LYS A 19 -9.29 -15.76 -5.83
C LYS A 19 -8.68 -14.36 -5.69
N LEU A 20 -8.83 -13.76 -4.50
CA LEU A 20 -8.21 -12.48 -4.16
C LEU A 20 -6.70 -12.62 -3.89
N HIS A 21 -6.03 -11.48 -3.76
CA HIS A 21 -4.58 -11.36 -3.57
C HIS A 21 -4.26 -10.23 -2.60
N ILE A 22 -2.98 -10.04 -2.23
CA ILE A 22 -2.58 -9.04 -1.22
C ILE A 22 -3.05 -7.61 -1.54
N GLY A 23 -3.17 -7.21 -2.82
CA GLY A 23 -3.76 -5.92 -3.18
C GLY A 23 -5.22 -5.72 -2.72
N HIS A 24 -6.02 -6.78 -2.69
CA HIS A 24 -7.38 -6.72 -2.14
C HIS A 24 -7.34 -6.72 -0.60
N ALA A 25 -6.47 -7.57 -0.02
CA ALA A 25 -6.25 -7.60 1.43
C ALA A 25 -5.78 -6.25 1.97
N TYR A 26 -4.99 -5.49 1.21
CA TYR A 26 -4.51 -4.17 1.58
C TYR A 26 -5.66 -3.20 1.88
N THR A 27 -6.62 -3.08 0.97
CA THR A 27 -7.80 -2.21 1.17
C THR A 27 -8.64 -2.65 2.37
N THR A 28 -8.89 -3.97 2.48
CA THR A 28 -9.72 -4.51 3.57
C THR A 28 -9.04 -4.38 4.93
N VAL A 29 -7.74 -4.64 5.03
CA VAL A 29 -6.97 -4.49 6.27
C VAL A 29 -6.88 -3.01 6.69
N ALA A 30 -6.76 -2.07 5.73
CA ALA A 30 -6.79 -0.64 6.02
C ALA A 30 -8.16 -0.18 6.56
N GLY A 31 -9.26 -0.65 5.96
CA GLY A 31 -10.62 -0.40 6.45
C GLY A 31 -10.84 -0.97 7.84
N ASP A 32 -10.38 -2.21 8.08
CA ASP A 32 -10.45 -2.86 9.38
C ASP A 32 -9.64 -2.13 10.46
N ALA A 33 -8.43 -1.67 10.14
CA ALA A 33 -7.60 -0.91 11.08
C ALA A 33 -8.29 0.39 11.49
N MET A 34 -8.88 1.12 10.54
CA MET A 34 -9.65 2.32 10.85
C MET A 34 -10.91 2.01 11.68
N ALA A 35 -11.66 0.95 11.31
CA ALA A 35 -12.84 0.53 12.05
C ALA A 35 -12.52 0.17 13.50
N ARG A 36 -11.46 -0.63 13.73
CA ARG A 36 -10.98 -1.00 15.07
C ARG A 36 -10.55 0.22 15.89
N TYR A 37 -9.78 1.12 15.28
CA TYR A 37 -9.40 2.38 15.93
C TYR A 37 -10.62 3.20 16.34
N LYS A 38 -11.60 3.39 15.46
CA LYS A 38 -12.83 4.13 15.80
C LYS A 38 -13.64 3.45 16.89
N ARG A 39 -13.74 2.11 16.92
CA ARG A 39 -14.38 1.38 18.03
C ARG A 39 -13.64 1.60 19.35
N LEU A 40 -12.31 1.52 19.35
CA LEU A 40 -11.46 1.81 20.52
C LEU A 40 -11.62 3.26 21.02
N ARG A 41 -11.91 4.19 20.10
CA ARG A 41 -12.24 5.60 20.39
C ARG A 41 -13.69 5.83 20.80
N GLY A 42 -14.47 4.77 21.03
CA GLY A 42 -15.83 4.85 21.55
C GLY A 42 -16.92 5.15 20.50
N TYR A 43 -16.60 5.08 19.20
CA TYR A 43 -17.60 5.22 18.14
C TYR A 43 -18.47 3.96 18.03
N ASP A 44 -19.70 4.16 17.57
CA ASP A 44 -20.56 3.10 17.07
C ASP A 44 -20.23 2.90 15.58
N VAL A 45 -19.44 1.87 15.29
CA VAL A 45 -18.88 1.64 13.96
C VAL A 45 -19.75 0.67 13.18
N ARG A 46 -19.87 0.92 11.87
CA ARG A 46 -20.30 -0.08 10.90
C ARG A 46 -19.26 -0.13 9.79
N TYR A 47 -18.73 -1.31 9.51
CA TYR A 47 -17.72 -1.56 8.49
C TYR A 47 -18.28 -2.55 7.46
N LEU A 48 -18.40 -2.09 6.22
CA LEU A 48 -18.94 -2.88 5.10
C LEU A 48 -17.85 -3.31 4.13
N THR A 49 -17.90 -4.58 3.72
CA THR A 49 -17.21 -5.11 2.54
C THR A 49 -18.17 -6.02 1.76
N GLY A 50 -17.76 -6.56 0.62
CA GLY A 50 -18.64 -7.42 -0.17
C GLY A 50 -18.10 -7.78 -1.55
N THR A 51 -18.99 -8.26 -2.41
CA THR A 51 -18.69 -8.74 -3.76
C THR A 51 -19.64 -8.18 -4.80
N ASP A 52 -19.07 -7.77 -5.94
CA ASP A 52 -19.77 -7.34 -7.15
C ASP A 52 -19.88 -8.52 -8.11
N GLU A 53 -21.06 -9.13 -8.17
CA GLU A 53 -21.23 -10.47 -8.70
C GLU A 53 -21.82 -10.52 -10.10
N HIS A 54 -22.18 -9.39 -10.71
CA HIS A 54 -22.88 -9.34 -11.99
C HIS A 54 -21.97 -9.02 -13.18
N GLY A 55 -22.50 -9.14 -14.40
CA GLY A 55 -21.84 -8.71 -15.63
C GLY A 55 -21.24 -9.85 -16.48
N GLN A 56 -20.95 -9.49 -17.73
CA GLN A 56 -20.53 -10.42 -18.80
C GLN A 56 -19.31 -11.26 -18.44
N LYS A 57 -18.34 -10.71 -17.71
CA LYS A 57 -17.11 -11.41 -17.37
C LYS A 57 -17.34 -12.59 -16.42
N ILE A 58 -18.27 -12.46 -15.46
CA ILE A 58 -18.69 -13.59 -14.61
C ILE A 58 -19.45 -14.62 -15.42
N GLU A 59 -20.39 -14.19 -16.27
CA GLU A 59 -21.17 -15.09 -17.13
C GLU A 59 -20.27 -15.97 -18.00
N ARG A 60 -19.27 -15.37 -18.67
CA ARG A 60 -18.29 -16.11 -19.49
C ARG A 60 -17.47 -17.08 -18.66
N LYS A 61 -16.90 -16.65 -17.52
CA LYS A 61 -16.08 -17.53 -16.68
C LYS A 61 -16.87 -18.68 -16.09
N ALA A 62 -18.13 -18.45 -15.73
CA ALA A 62 -19.03 -19.50 -15.27
C ALA A 62 -19.27 -20.54 -16.38
N ALA A 63 -19.52 -20.08 -17.61
CA ALA A 63 -19.67 -20.96 -18.77
C ALA A 63 -18.39 -21.76 -19.08
N GLU A 64 -17.22 -21.11 -19.05
CA GLU A 64 -15.90 -21.77 -19.20
C GLU A 64 -15.66 -22.85 -18.13
N ALA A 65 -16.17 -22.62 -16.91
CA ALA A 65 -16.10 -23.56 -15.80
C ALA A 65 -17.24 -24.61 -15.77
N GLY A 66 -18.16 -24.57 -16.74
CA GLY A 66 -19.32 -25.48 -16.80
C GLY A 66 -20.32 -25.30 -15.64
N LYS A 67 -20.43 -24.09 -15.08
CA LYS A 67 -21.31 -23.75 -13.94
C LYS A 67 -22.32 -22.68 -14.33
N THR A 68 -23.43 -22.57 -13.57
CA THR A 68 -24.25 -21.36 -13.64
C THR A 68 -23.50 -20.18 -13.03
N PRO A 69 -23.78 -18.92 -13.43
CA PRO A 69 -23.14 -17.76 -12.84
C PRO A 69 -23.29 -17.68 -11.31
N GLN A 70 -24.47 -18.01 -10.78
CA GLN A 70 -24.72 -18.04 -9.33
C GLN A 70 -23.81 -19.06 -8.62
N GLN A 71 -23.74 -20.30 -9.13
CA GLN A 71 -22.88 -21.33 -8.55
C GLN A 71 -21.40 -20.92 -8.61
N PHE A 72 -20.98 -20.30 -9.71
CA PHE A 72 -19.60 -19.84 -9.88
C PHE A 72 -19.23 -18.77 -8.84
N VAL A 73 -20.08 -17.77 -8.62
CA VAL A 73 -19.81 -16.72 -7.62
C VAL A 73 -19.93 -17.25 -6.19
N ASP A 74 -20.89 -18.14 -5.90
CA ASP A 74 -21.05 -18.74 -4.56
C ASP A 74 -19.76 -19.43 -4.09
N ASP A 75 -19.13 -20.23 -4.97
CA ASP A 75 -17.89 -20.93 -4.66
C ASP A 75 -16.71 -19.99 -4.37
N ILE A 76 -16.60 -18.89 -5.13
CA ILE A 76 -15.51 -17.91 -4.96
C ILE A 76 -15.75 -17.05 -3.72
N VAL A 77 -16.99 -16.62 -3.48
CA VAL A 77 -17.38 -15.81 -2.33
C VAL A 77 -17.13 -16.56 -1.02
N ALA A 78 -17.33 -17.89 -0.98
CA ALA A 78 -16.96 -18.71 0.17
C ALA A 78 -15.47 -18.54 0.53
N GLY A 79 -14.58 -18.67 -0.46
CA GLY A 79 -13.14 -18.45 -0.27
C GLY A 79 -12.77 -17.02 0.11
N ILE A 80 -13.53 -16.02 -0.35
CA ILE A 80 -13.35 -14.61 0.05
C ILE A 80 -13.71 -14.41 1.53
N LYS A 81 -14.83 -14.97 1.99
CA LYS A 81 -15.25 -14.92 3.40
C LYS A 81 -14.28 -15.66 4.32
N ASP A 82 -13.75 -16.80 3.86
CA ASP A 82 -12.71 -17.54 4.57
C ASP A 82 -11.43 -16.71 4.69
N LEU A 83 -11.01 -16.01 3.63
CA LEU A 83 -9.86 -15.10 3.65
C LEU A 83 -10.07 -13.95 4.65
N TRP A 84 -11.25 -13.33 4.67
CA TRP A 84 -11.56 -12.27 5.64
C TRP A 84 -11.57 -12.77 7.08
N THR A 85 -12.07 -13.98 7.32
CA THR A 85 -11.99 -14.64 8.62
C THR A 85 -10.53 -14.89 9.01
N LYS A 86 -9.70 -15.38 8.07
CA LYS A 86 -8.28 -15.65 8.31
C LYS A 86 -7.47 -14.38 8.56
N LEU A 87 -7.85 -13.27 7.94
CA LEU A 87 -7.28 -11.94 8.14
C LEU A 87 -7.79 -11.22 9.41
N ASP A 88 -8.71 -11.86 10.15
CA ASP A 88 -9.44 -11.29 11.28
C ASP A 88 -10.06 -9.93 10.95
N ILE A 89 -10.77 -9.86 9.83
CA ILE A 89 -11.50 -8.65 9.42
C ILE A 89 -12.79 -8.53 10.24
N SER A 90 -13.00 -7.36 10.83
CA SER A 90 -14.11 -7.07 11.74
C SER A 90 -15.30 -6.38 11.05
N ASN A 91 -15.61 -6.75 9.81
CA ASN A 91 -16.75 -6.18 9.09
C ASN A 91 -18.09 -6.67 9.69
N GLU A 92 -19.03 -5.75 9.90
CA GLU A 92 -20.35 -6.03 10.48
C GLU A 92 -21.33 -6.63 9.46
N ASP A 93 -21.08 -6.44 8.16
CA ASP A 93 -21.87 -7.01 7.08
C ASP A 93 -20.97 -7.36 5.89
N PHE A 94 -21.43 -8.30 5.07
CA PHE A 94 -20.82 -8.69 3.81
C PHE A 94 -21.91 -8.67 2.74
N ILE A 95 -21.95 -7.61 1.93
CA ILE A 95 -22.97 -7.45 0.89
C ILE A 95 -22.61 -8.24 -0.37
N ARG A 96 -23.60 -8.90 -0.96
CA ARG A 96 -23.48 -9.53 -2.28
C ARG A 96 -24.50 -8.91 -3.22
N THR A 97 -24.10 -8.50 -4.42
CA THR A 97 -25.05 -7.86 -5.34
C THR A 97 -26.15 -8.82 -5.85
N THR A 98 -25.98 -10.13 -5.69
CA THR A 98 -27.02 -11.15 -5.96
C THR A 98 -28.12 -11.23 -4.88
N GLU A 99 -27.97 -10.57 -3.72
CA GLU A 99 -28.96 -10.63 -2.65
C GLU A 99 -30.22 -9.84 -2.99
N LYS A 100 -31.40 -10.37 -2.63
CA LYS A 100 -32.70 -9.72 -2.90
C LYS A 100 -32.82 -8.31 -2.30
N ARG A 101 -32.22 -8.08 -1.13
CA ARG A 101 -32.17 -6.76 -0.47
C ARG A 101 -31.43 -5.71 -1.31
N HIS A 102 -30.55 -6.15 -2.20
CA HIS A 102 -29.84 -5.31 -3.15
C HIS A 102 -30.60 -5.20 -4.46
N THR A 103 -30.87 -6.33 -5.12
CA THR A 103 -31.44 -6.35 -6.48
C THR A 103 -32.78 -5.62 -6.57
N THR A 104 -33.64 -5.77 -5.55
CA THR A 104 -34.97 -5.11 -5.51
C THR A 104 -34.82 -3.60 -5.52
N VAL A 105 -33.92 -3.07 -4.71
CA VAL A 105 -33.68 -1.63 -4.57
C VAL A 105 -33.01 -1.08 -5.84
N VAL A 106 -32.07 -1.82 -6.44
CA VAL A 106 -31.45 -1.43 -7.72
C VAL A 106 -32.51 -1.27 -8.81
N GLN A 107 -33.47 -2.20 -8.90
CA GLN A 107 -34.60 -2.10 -9.84
C GLN A 107 -35.44 -0.86 -9.57
N GLU A 108 -35.82 -0.62 -8.32
CA GLU A 108 -36.67 0.51 -7.94
C GLU A 108 -36.00 1.87 -8.15
N VAL A 109 -34.70 1.97 -7.85
CA VAL A 109 -33.89 3.15 -8.14
C VAL A 109 -33.85 3.42 -9.65
N PHE A 110 -33.66 2.39 -10.47
CA PHE A 110 -33.62 2.56 -11.91
C PHE A 110 -34.97 3.08 -12.45
N GLU A 111 -36.09 2.48 -12.03
CA GLU A 111 -37.43 2.93 -12.43
C GLU A 111 -37.73 4.36 -11.95
N ARG A 112 -37.26 4.72 -10.75
CA ARG A 112 -37.39 6.08 -10.22
C ARG A 112 -36.65 7.09 -11.11
N LEU A 113 -35.39 6.81 -11.45
CA LEU A 113 -34.57 7.69 -12.29
C LEU A 113 -35.12 7.79 -13.72
N LEU A 114 -35.69 6.70 -14.24
CA LEU A 114 -36.42 6.70 -15.52
C LEU A 114 -37.65 7.62 -15.46
N LYS A 115 -38.45 7.53 -14.38
CA LYS A 115 -39.63 8.39 -14.18
C LYS A 115 -39.28 9.87 -14.00
N GLN A 116 -38.08 10.18 -13.47
CA GLN A 116 -37.58 11.53 -13.29
C GLN A 116 -36.96 12.14 -14.57
N ASP A 117 -36.94 11.40 -15.68
CA ASP A 117 -36.22 11.76 -16.93
C ASP A 117 -34.71 11.99 -16.69
N ASP A 118 -34.15 11.43 -15.60
CA ASP A 118 -32.71 11.37 -15.40
C ASP A 118 -32.10 10.19 -16.14
N ILE A 119 -32.88 9.13 -16.39
CA ILE A 119 -32.55 8.06 -17.32
C ILE A 119 -33.45 8.16 -18.56
N TYR A 120 -32.87 8.03 -19.74
CA TYR A 120 -33.60 8.01 -21.02
C TYR A 120 -33.05 6.93 -21.95
N LYS A 121 -33.89 6.45 -22.88
CA LYS A 121 -33.49 5.42 -23.86
C LYS A 121 -32.76 6.07 -25.04
N GLY A 122 -31.66 5.46 -25.47
CA GLY A 122 -30.88 5.89 -26.62
C GLY A 122 -30.15 4.73 -27.29
N GLU A 123 -29.23 5.06 -28.19
CA GLU A 123 -28.33 4.10 -28.82
C GLU A 123 -26.89 4.47 -28.45
N TYR A 124 -26.16 3.49 -27.94
CA TYR A 124 -24.73 3.58 -27.73
C TYR A 124 -24.00 3.15 -29.00
N GLU A 125 -23.16 4.03 -29.53
CA GLU A 125 -22.29 3.77 -30.67
C GLU A 125 -20.84 3.97 -30.21
N GLY A 126 -20.05 2.90 -30.22
CA GLY A 126 -18.66 2.95 -29.76
C GLY A 126 -17.79 1.87 -30.38
N TRP A 127 -16.48 2.12 -30.43
CA TRP A 127 -15.51 1.18 -30.98
C TRP A 127 -15.11 0.17 -29.92
N TYR A 128 -15.57 -1.07 -30.06
CA TYR A 128 -15.36 -2.14 -29.11
C TYR A 128 -14.15 -2.99 -29.48
N CYS A 129 -13.27 -3.23 -28.52
CA CYS A 129 -12.19 -4.19 -28.66
C CYS A 129 -12.56 -5.51 -27.99
N THR A 130 -12.96 -6.53 -28.76
CA THR A 130 -13.38 -7.84 -28.21
C THR A 130 -12.36 -8.47 -27.26
N PRO A 131 -11.04 -8.46 -27.53
CA PRO A 131 -10.06 -9.04 -26.61
C PRO A 131 -9.77 -8.21 -25.36
N CYS A 132 -9.96 -6.89 -25.45
CA CYS A 132 -9.75 -5.95 -24.34
C CYS A 132 -11.07 -5.60 -23.61
N GLU A 133 -12.21 -6.11 -24.10
CA GLU A 133 -13.58 -5.91 -23.63
C GLU A 133 -13.92 -4.45 -23.29
N SER A 134 -13.36 -3.53 -24.06
CA SER A 134 -13.41 -2.10 -23.76
C SER A 134 -13.94 -1.33 -24.95
N PHE A 135 -14.80 -0.36 -24.66
CA PHE A 135 -15.27 0.61 -25.64
C PHE A 135 -14.37 1.84 -25.63
N PHE A 136 -14.10 2.31 -26.84
CA PHE A 136 -13.31 3.50 -27.09
C PHE A 136 -14.11 4.45 -27.96
N LEU A 137 -13.97 5.73 -27.66
CA LEU A 137 -14.39 6.77 -28.58
C LEU A 137 -13.39 6.78 -29.75
N GLU A 138 -13.84 7.19 -30.93
CA GLU A 138 -12.99 7.21 -32.13
C GLU A 138 -11.68 7.97 -31.89
N ARG A 139 -11.74 9.08 -31.14
CA ARG A 139 -10.58 9.90 -30.73
C ARG A 139 -9.55 9.18 -29.86
N GLN A 140 -9.92 8.07 -29.22
CA GLN A 140 -9.05 7.28 -28.33
C GLN A 140 -8.35 6.13 -29.09
N LEU A 141 -8.73 5.86 -30.34
CA LEU A 141 -8.12 4.81 -31.13
C LEU A 141 -6.72 5.21 -31.60
N VAL A 142 -5.80 4.25 -31.62
CA VAL A 142 -4.45 4.43 -32.16
C VAL A 142 -4.42 3.76 -33.53
N ASN A 143 -4.37 4.57 -34.61
CA ASN A 143 -4.44 4.11 -36.00
C ASN A 143 -5.67 3.22 -36.29
N GLY A 144 -6.82 3.54 -35.71
CA GLY A 144 -8.06 2.76 -35.87
C GLY A 144 -8.09 1.44 -35.09
N ASN A 145 -7.11 1.21 -34.21
CA ASN A 145 -7.02 0.04 -33.35
C ASN A 145 -7.14 0.41 -31.87
N CYS A 146 -7.41 -0.60 -31.05
CA CYS A 146 -7.48 -0.48 -29.60
C CYS A 146 -6.18 0.12 -29.03
N PRO A 147 -6.25 1.19 -28.22
CA PRO A 147 -5.07 1.83 -27.64
C PRO A 147 -4.32 0.90 -26.68
N ASP A 148 -5.01 -0.05 -26.07
CA ASP A 148 -4.44 -0.91 -25.02
C ASP A 148 -3.73 -2.13 -25.59
N CYS A 149 -4.36 -2.86 -26.52
CA CYS A 149 -3.82 -4.10 -27.08
C CYS A 149 -3.37 -4.00 -28.54
N GLY A 150 -3.53 -2.84 -29.20
CA GLY A 150 -3.15 -2.61 -30.60
C GLY A 150 -3.94 -3.43 -31.63
N ARG A 151 -4.99 -4.13 -31.21
CA ARG A 151 -5.83 -4.99 -32.06
C ARG A 151 -6.98 -4.21 -32.70
N PRO A 152 -7.54 -4.68 -33.83
CA PRO A 152 -8.73 -4.09 -34.43
C PRO A 152 -9.89 -3.93 -33.45
N VAL A 153 -10.64 -2.85 -33.63
CA VAL A 153 -11.89 -2.56 -32.94
C VAL A 153 -13.05 -2.64 -33.92
N GLU A 154 -14.23 -2.96 -33.41
CA GLU A 154 -15.46 -3.04 -34.18
C GLU A 154 -16.41 -1.94 -33.72
N LEU A 155 -17.05 -1.24 -34.66
CA LEU A 155 -18.07 -0.26 -34.31
C LEU A 155 -19.35 -1.02 -33.92
N VAL A 156 -19.68 -0.98 -32.63
CA VAL A 156 -20.85 -1.67 -32.08
C VAL A 156 -21.91 -0.63 -31.77
N LYS A 157 -23.13 -0.89 -32.27
CA LYS A 157 -24.34 -0.15 -31.91
C LYS A 157 -25.22 -1.02 -31.03
N GLU A 158 -25.54 -0.50 -29.86
CA GLU A 158 -26.36 -1.19 -28.88
C GLU A 158 -27.42 -0.23 -28.31
N GLU A 159 -28.67 -0.66 -28.31
CA GLU A 159 -29.73 0.04 -27.59
C GLU A 159 -29.40 0.05 -26.09
N SER A 160 -29.37 1.24 -25.47
CA SER A 160 -29.05 1.38 -24.05
C SER A 160 -29.81 2.54 -23.42
N TYR A 161 -30.12 2.41 -22.15
CA TYR A 161 -30.51 3.52 -21.30
C TYR A 161 -29.28 4.35 -20.88
N PHE A 162 -29.41 5.66 -20.91
CA PHE A 162 -28.39 6.64 -20.56
C PHE A 162 -28.84 7.48 -19.37
N PHE A 163 -27.91 7.74 -18.45
CA PHE A 163 -28.12 8.60 -17.30
C PHE A 163 -27.53 9.99 -17.56
N ARG A 164 -28.32 11.03 -17.30
CA ARG A 164 -28.02 12.45 -17.57
C ARG A 164 -26.98 13.03 -16.60
N MET A 165 -25.75 12.57 -16.73
CA MET A 165 -24.62 13.01 -15.90
C MET A 165 -24.37 14.51 -16.00
N SER A 166 -24.50 15.06 -17.22
CA SER A 166 -24.24 16.45 -17.56
C SER A 166 -25.08 17.44 -16.73
N LYS A 167 -26.31 17.07 -16.33
CA LYS A 167 -27.24 17.89 -15.53
C LYS A 167 -26.71 18.24 -14.13
N TYR A 168 -25.76 17.47 -13.59
CA TYR A 168 -25.32 17.58 -12.20
C TYR A 168 -23.90 18.12 -12.03
N VAL A 169 -23.21 18.46 -13.12
CA VAL A 169 -21.80 18.88 -13.09
C VAL A 169 -21.57 20.09 -12.19
N ASP A 170 -22.41 21.13 -12.31
CA ASP A 170 -22.25 22.36 -11.52
C ASP A 170 -22.46 22.10 -10.03
N ARG A 171 -23.48 21.30 -9.67
CA ARG A 171 -23.73 20.89 -8.27
C ARG A 171 -22.57 20.05 -7.72
N LEU A 172 -21.98 19.19 -8.53
CA LEU A 172 -20.82 18.38 -8.14
C LEU A 172 -19.58 19.24 -7.89
N LEU A 173 -19.30 20.19 -8.77
CA LEU A 173 -18.17 21.12 -8.60
C LEU A 173 -18.35 22.00 -7.36
N GLN A 174 -19.55 22.54 -7.14
CA GLN A 174 -19.86 23.28 -5.93
C GLN A 174 -19.62 22.42 -4.67
N TYR A 175 -20.08 21.17 -4.68
CA TYR A 175 -19.86 20.25 -3.55
C TYR A 175 -18.36 20.05 -3.27
N TYR A 176 -17.51 19.93 -4.29
CA TYR A 176 -16.06 19.80 -4.12
C TYR A 176 -15.40 21.05 -3.54
N GLU A 177 -15.93 22.23 -3.82
CA GLU A 177 -15.44 23.51 -3.28
C GLU A 177 -15.83 23.65 -1.80
N GLU A 178 -17.08 23.33 -1.47
CA GLU A 178 -17.60 23.39 -0.09
C GLU A 178 -17.03 22.29 0.81
N ASN A 179 -16.62 21.15 0.23
CA ASN A 179 -16.08 19.99 0.95
C ASN A 179 -14.67 19.66 0.44
N PRO A 180 -13.64 20.45 0.83
CA PRO A 180 -12.29 20.29 0.28
C PRO A 180 -11.68 18.91 0.56
N ASP A 181 -12.08 18.28 1.67
CA ASP A 181 -11.59 16.96 2.11
C ASP A 181 -12.39 15.77 1.59
N PHE A 182 -13.38 16.01 0.72
CA PHE A 182 -14.21 14.94 0.15
C PHE A 182 -13.37 13.92 -0.63
N ILE A 183 -12.35 14.34 -1.37
CA ILE A 183 -11.51 13.45 -2.19
C ILE A 183 -10.08 13.49 -1.67
N GLN A 184 -9.61 12.38 -1.12
CA GLN A 184 -8.27 12.23 -0.58
C GLN A 184 -7.52 11.08 -1.28
N PRO A 185 -6.20 11.21 -1.52
CA PRO A 185 -5.40 12.44 -1.39
C PRO A 185 -5.78 13.53 -2.42
N VAL A 186 -5.43 14.78 -2.15
CA VAL A 186 -5.74 15.95 -3.00
C VAL A 186 -5.29 15.79 -4.47
N SER A 187 -4.23 15.03 -4.73
CA SER A 187 -3.78 14.72 -6.10
C SER A 187 -4.87 14.04 -6.93
N ARG A 188 -5.70 13.19 -6.31
CA ARG A 188 -6.83 12.51 -6.96
C ARG A 188 -7.96 13.49 -7.27
N LYS A 189 -8.25 14.45 -6.38
CA LYS A 189 -9.22 15.54 -6.65
C LYS A 189 -8.87 16.29 -7.92
N ASN A 190 -7.61 16.71 -8.03
CA ASN A 190 -7.12 17.47 -9.18
C ASN A 190 -7.20 16.66 -10.47
N GLU A 191 -6.89 15.36 -10.42
CA GLU A 191 -7.04 14.43 -11.54
C GLU A 191 -8.51 14.32 -11.99
N MET A 192 -9.45 14.16 -11.06
CA MET A 192 -10.88 14.05 -11.37
C MET A 192 -11.42 15.32 -12.06
N ILE A 193 -11.05 16.49 -11.53
CA ILE A 193 -11.49 17.77 -12.09
C ILE A 193 -10.89 17.99 -13.48
N ASN A 194 -9.57 17.84 -13.63
CA ASN A 194 -8.89 18.22 -14.86
C ASN A 194 -9.10 17.22 -16.01
N ASN A 195 -9.12 15.92 -15.71
CA ASN A 195 -9.13 14.89 -16.76
C ASN A 195 -10.55 14.47 -17.16
N PHE A 196 -11.55 14.64 -16.29
CA PHE A 196 -12.90 14.11 -16.52
C PHE A 196 -14.00 15.16 -16.48
N ILE A 197 -13.93 16.16 -15.59
CA ILE A 197 -15.01 17.15 -15.48
C ILE A 197 -14.80 18.32 -16.44
N LYS A 198 -13.61 18.94 -16.45
CA LYS A 198 -13.30 20.10 -17.31
C LYS A 198 -13.50 19.85 -18.81
N PRO A 199 -13.16 18.67 -19.37
CA PRO A 199 -13.41 18.39 -20.79
C PRO A 199 -14.89 18.30 -21.17
N GLY A 200 -15.79 18.22 -20.17
CA GLY A 200 -17.21 17.95 -20.36
C GLY A 200 -17.55 16.51 -19.99
N LEU A 201 -18.60 16.34 -19.17
CA LEU A 201 -19.06 15.02 -18.73
C LEU A 201 -20.18 14.54 -19.65
N GLU A 202 -19.92 13.47 -20.40
CA GLU A 202 -20.89 12.79 -21.27
C GLU A 202 -21.90 11.98 -20.43
N ASP A 203 -23.10 11.78 -20.97
CA ASP A 203 -24.14 10.96 -20.34
C ASP A 203 -23.72 9.48 -20.31
N LEU A 204 -24.04 8.78 -19.23
CA LEU A 204 -23.50 7.45 -18.92
C LEU A 204 -24.44 6.34 -19.39
N ALA A 205 -23.96 5.40 -20.19
CA ALA A 205 -24.74 4.21 -20.55
C ALA A 205 -24.90 3.25 -19.34
N VAL A 206 -26.12 3.15 -18.82
CA VAL A 206 -26.47 2.46 -17.56
C VAL A 206 -27.27 1.17 -17.74
N SER A 207 -27.37 0.66 -18.97
CA SER A 207 -27.93 -0.68 -19.22
C SER A 207 -27.21 -1.42 -20.36
N ARG A 208 -27.40 -2.73 -20.49
CA ARG A 208 -26.91 -3.57 -21.58
C ARG A 208 -27.97 -4.59 -21.99
N THR A 209 -27.89 -5.08 -23.22
CA THR A 209 -28.74 -6.12 -23.84
C THR A 209 -27.93 -7.31 -24.35
N THR A 210 -26.60 -7.25 -24.21
CA THR A 210 -25.63 -8.21 -24.77
C THR A 210 -25.29 -9.39 -23.86
N TYR A 211 -25.79 -9.40 -22.62
CA TYR A 211 -25.61 -10.48 -21.65
C TYR A 211 -26.82 -10.56 -20.72
N GLU A 212 -27.02 -11.73 -20.09
CA GLU A 212 -28.21 -11.99 -19.28
C GLU A 212 -27.95 -11.85 -17.78
N TRP A 213 -26.72 -12.13 -17.32
CA TRP A 213 -26.34 -12.11 -15.91
C TRP A 213 -26.22 -10.71 -15.30
N GLY A 214 -27.30 -10.26 -14.66
CA GLY A 214 -27.36 -9.04 -13.86
C GLY A 214 -28.79 -8.65 -13.48
N VAL A 215 -28.95 -7.51 -12.80
CA VAL A 215 -30.26 -7.01 -12.40
C VAL A 215 -31.04 -6.51 -13.61
N LYS A 216 -32.24 -7.05 -13.85
CA LYS A 216 -33.09 -6.66 -14.99
C LYS A 216 -33.78 -5.34 -14.74
N VAL A 217 -33.88 -4.48 -15.76
CA VAL A 217 -34.79 -3.32 -15.74
C VAL A 217 -36.22 -3.83 -15.64
N LYS A 218 -37.00 -3.33 -14.68
CA LYS A 218 -38.31 -3.90 -14.33
C LYS A 218 -39.35 -3.64 -15.41
N SER A 219 -39.33 -2.45 -16.01
CA SER A 219 -40.21 -2.05 -17.11
C SER A 219 -39.76 -2.53 -18.49
N ASP A 220 -38.49 -2.89 -18.67
CA ASP A 220 -37.91 -3.36 -19.93
C ASP A 220 -36.92 -4.53 -19.70
N PRO A 221 -37.41 -5.77 -19.44
CA PRO A 221 -36.56 -6.89 -19.00
C PRO A 221 -35.53 -7.38 -20.02
N LYS A 222 -35.57 -6.89 -21.26
CA LYS A 222 -34.50 -7.10 -22.25
C LYS A 222 -33.19 -6.44 -21.78
N HIS A 223 -33.27 -5.39 -20.98
CA HIS A 223 -32.13 -4.66 -20.46
C HIS A 223 -31.69 -5.18 -19.09
N VAL A 224 -30.38 -5.37 -18.96
CA VAL A 224 -29.68 -5.57 -17.70
C VAL A 224 -29.08 -4.24 -17.26
N ILE A 225 -29.32 -3.85 -16.01
CA ILE A 225 -28.76 -2.65 -15.38
C ILE A 225 -27.24 -2.80 -15.34
N TYR A 226 -26.53 -1.79 -15.82
CA TYR A 226 -25.08 -1.81 -15.90
C TYR A 226 -24.45 -1.70 -14.52
N VAL A 227 -23.27 -2.31 -14.39
CA VAL A 227 -22.60 -2.56 -13.11
C VAL A 227 -22.42 -1.32 -12.25
N TRP A 228 -22.31 -0.11 -12.81
CA TRP A 228 -22.09 1.08 -11.99
C TRP A 228 -23.31 1.51 -11.17
N ILE A 229 -24.55 1.38 -11.66
CA ILE A 229 -25.73 1.65 -10.80
C ILE A 229 -25.86 0.54 -9.75
N ASP A 230 -25.79 -0.70 -10.21
CA ASP A 230 -25.89 -1.90 -9.38
C ASP A 230 -24.85 -1.89 -8.25
N ALA A 231 -23.56 -1.94 -8.60
CA ALA A 231 -22.47 -1.98 -7.65
C ALA A 231 -22.44 -0.76 -6.71
N LEU A 232 -22.64 0.48 -7.18
CA LEU A 232 -22.54 1.65 -6.28
C LEU A 232 -23.67 1.70 -5.23
N LEU A 233 -24.85 1.17 -5.53
CA LEU A 233 -25.95 1.11 -4.57
C LEU A 233 -25.69 0.15 -3.39
N ASN A 234 -24.65 -0.69 -3.46
CA ASN A 234 -24.29 -1.61 -2.35
C ASN A 234 -24.16 -0.85 -1.01
N TYR A 235 -23.61 0.36 -1.04
CA TYR A 235 -23.29 1.14 0.15
C TYR A 235 -24.51 1.58 0.96
N ILE A 236 -25.67 1.74 0.30
CA ILE A 236 -26.93 2.12 0.96
C ILE A 236 -27.90 0.95 1.09
N THR A 237 -27.88 0.00 0.14
CA THR A 237 -28.72 -1.21 0.19
C THR A 237 -28.32 -2.15 1.32
N ALA A 238 -27.02 -2.25 1.64
CA ALA A 238 -26.56 -2.98 2.83
C ALA A 238 -27.06 -2.38 4.15
N LEU A 239 -27.49 -1.11 4.13
CA LEU A 239 -28.10 -0.43 5.27
C LEU A 239 -29.65 -0.47 5.24
N GLY A 240 -30.26 -1.16 4.28
CA GLY A 240 -31.72 -1.27 4.18
C GLY A 240 -32.40 -0.10 3.46
N TYR A 241 -31.67 0.77 2.76
CA TYR A 241 -32.26 1.82 1.92
C TYR A 241 -33.29 1.22 0.95
N GLY A 242 -34.48 1.83 0.87
CA GLY A 242 -35.56 1.37 -0.01
C GLY A 242 -36.25 0.08 0.45
N THR A 243 -35.92 -0.45 1.63
CA THR A 243 -36.60 -1.62 2.21
C THR A 243 -37.59 -1.21 3.31
N GLU A 244 -38.31 -2.17 3.89
CA GLU A 244 -39.24 -1.91 5.01
C GLU A 244 -38.52 -1.49 6.30
N ASP A 245 -37.26 -1.91 6.51
CA ASP A 245 -36.44 -1.54 7.66
C ASP A 245 -35.27 -0.66 7.22
N THR A 246 -35.38 0.64 7.49
CA THR A 246 -34.36 1.65 7.19
C THR A 246 -33.51 2.03 8.40
N SER A 247 -33.65 1.34 9.55
CA SER A 247 -33.05 1.75 10.82
C SER A 247 -31.52 1.92 10.75
N LEU A 248 -30.83 1.08 9.98
CA LEU A 248 -29.40 1.19 9.75
C LEU A 248 -29.05 2.34 8.79
N TYR A 249 -29.86 2.55 7.74
CA TYR A 249 -29.67 3.66 6.80
C TYR A 249 -29.80 5.00 7.52
N ASP A 250 -30.86 5.18 8.31
CA ASP A 250 -31.14 6.41 9.06
C ASP A 250 -30.07 6.72 10.11
N LYS A 251 -29.38 5.69 10.60
CA LYS A 251 -28.34 5.81 11.62
C LYS A 251 -26.93 6.05 11.06
N TYR A 252 -26.58 5.38 9.96
CA TYR A 252 -25.20 5.31 9.46
C TYR A 252 -24.96 6.06 8.15
N TRP A 253 -26.00 6.38 7.36
CA TRP A 253 -25.83 7.16 6.14
C TRP A 253 -25.86 8.67 6.43
N PRO A 254 -24.98 9.49 5.84
CA PRO A 254 -23.96 9.17 4.84
C PRO A 254 -22.69 8.50 5.39
N ALA A 255 -22.04 7.68 4.55
CA ALA A 255 -20.76 7.08 4.89
C ALA A 255 -19.71 8.14 5.25
N ASP A 256 -18.98 7.90 6.34
CA ASP A 256 -17.87 8.73 6.77
C ASP A 256 -16.67 8.57 5.83
N VAL A 257 -16.38 7.33 5.40
CA VAL A 257 -15.28 7.02 4.48
C VAL A 257 -15.65 5.89 3.52
N HIS A 258 -15.51 6.14 2.22
CA HIS A 258 -15.34 5.08 1.23
C HIS A 258 -13.85 4.89 0.92
N LEU A 259 -13.31 3.71 1.24
CA LEU A 259 -11.95 3.31 0.86
C LEU A 259 -11.95 2.63 -0.50
N MET A 260 -10.93 2.92 -1.31
CA MET A 260 -10.71 2.26 -2.59
C MET A 260 -9.29 2.46 -3.10
N SER A 261 -8.93 1.76 -4.17
CA SER A 261 -7.74 2.12 -4.94
C SER A 261 -8.05 3.13 -6.04
N LYS A 262 -7.00 3.82 -6.52
CA LYS A 262 -7.09 4.95 -7.44
C LYS A 262 -7.79 4.66 -8.77
N GLU A 263 -7.83 3.42 -9.25
CA GLU A 263 -8.45 3.09 -10.54
C GLU A 263 -9.97 3.23 -10.56
N ILE A 264 -10.62 3.14 -9.39
CA ILE A 264 -12.08 3.26 -9.28
C ILE A 264 -12.53 4.59 -8.64
N VAL A 265 -11.60 5.51 -8.39
CA VAL A 265 -11.90 6.79 -7.73
C VAL A 265 -12.92 7.60 -8.54
N ARG A 266 -12.82 7.59 -9.87
CA ARG A 266 -13.76 8.28 -10.78
C ARG A 266 -15.21 7.90 -10.51
N PHE A 267 -15.47 6.60 -10.32
CA PHE A 267 -16.82 6.10 -10.10
C PHE A 267 -17.39 6.60 -8.77
N HIS A 268 -16.54 6.75 -7.75
CA HIS A 268 -16.97 7.13 -6.40
C HIS A 268 -16.95 8.63 -6.13
N THR A 269 -16.23 9.39 -6.93
CA THR A 269 -16.19 10.85 -6.79
C THR A 269 -17.07 11.55 -7.79
N ILE A 270 -17.32 10.97 -8.98
CA ILE A 270 -18.18 11.60 -10.00
C ILE A 270 -19.52 10.87 -10.09
N TYR A 271 -19.52 9.57 -10.40
CA TYR A 271 -20.77 8.87 -10.75
C TYR A 271 -21.65 8.69 -9.53
N TRP A 272 -21.06 8.22 -8.43
CA TRP A 272 -21.78 7.96 -7.20
C TRP A 272 -22.42 9.22 -6.61
N PRO A 273 -21.68 10.34 -6.42
CA PRO A 273 -22.28 11.59 -6.02
C PRO A 273 -23.43 12.07 -6.90
N ILE A 274 -23.30 11.95 -8.22
CA ILE A 274 -24.36 12.37 -9.13
C ILE A 274 -25.59 11.47 -9.01
N ILE A 275 -25.43 10.15 -8.88
CA ILE A 275 -26.53 9.22 -8.61
C ILE A 275 -27.23 9.59 -7.29
N LEU A 276 -26.47 9.87 -6.23
CA LEU A 276 -27.01 10.31 -4.94
C LEU A 276 -27.77 11.65 -5.03
N MET A 277 -27.24 12.61 -5.80
CA MET A 277 -27.90 13.90 -6.06
C MET A 277 -29.22 13.74 -6.83
N ALA A 278 -29.30 12.80 -7.76
CA ALA A 278 -30.53 12.49 -8.50
C ALA A 278 -31.58 11.79 -7.62
N LEU A 279 -31.10 10.94 -6.69
CA LEU A 279 -31.92 10.29 -5.67
C LEU A 279 -32.32 11.21 -4.51
N ASP A 280 -31.75 12.41 -4.45
CA ASP A 280 -31.95 13.40 -3.38
C ASP A 280 -31.61 12.85 -2.00
N VAL A 281 -30.44 12.21 -1.89
CA VAL A 281 -29.91 11.64 -0.64
C VAL A 281 -28.54 12.24 -0.29
N PRO A 282 -28.15 12.25 1.01
CA PRO A 282 -26.86 12.81 1.43
C PRO A 282 -25.66 12.14 0.75
N LEU A 283 -24.61 12.93 0.55
CA LEU A 283 -23.35 12.51 -0.05
C LEU A 283 -22.38 11.96 1.00
N PRO A 284 -21.49 11.00 0.65
CA PRO A 284 -20.45 10.54 1.55
C PRO A 284 -19.51 11.67 1.95
N LYS A 285 -18.99 11.60 3.19
CA LYS A 285 -18.14 12.66 3.75
C LYS A 285 -16.71 12.64 3.19
N LYS A 286 -16.18 11.45 2.91
CA LYS A 286 -14.82 11.25 2.37
C LYS A 286 -14.75 10.03 1.45
N VAL A 287 -14.01 10.19 0.35
CA VAL A 287 -13.53 9.12 -0.52
C VAL A 287 -12.00 9.13 -0.42
N PHE A 288 -11.43 8.04 0.09
CA PHE A 288 -9.99 7.88 0.18
C PHE A 288 -9.51 6.84 -0.84
N ALA A 289 -8.72 7.30 -1.81
CA ALA A 289 -8.18 6.50 -2.90
C ALA A 289 -6.68 6.22 -2.71
N HIS A 290 -6.35 5.03 -2.21
CA HIS A 290 -4.98 4.59 -2.02
C HIS A 290 -4.30 4.18 -3.34
N GLY A 291 -2.97 4.19 -3.36
CA GLY A 291 -2.20 3.72 -4.52
C GLY A 291 -2.14 2.20 -4.62
N TRP A 292 -1.45 1.71 -5.64
CA TRP A 292 -1.29 0.27 -5.87
C TRP A 292 -0.16 -0.31 -5.04
N LEU A 293 -0.38 -1.54 -4.59
CA LEU A 293 0.72 -2.44 -4.24
C LEU A 293 1.16 -3.14 -5.54
N LEU A 294 2.37 -2.86 -5.97
CA LEU A 294 2.99 -3.32 -7.22
C LEU A 294 4.01 -4.42 -6.95
N MET A 295 4.41 -5.11 -8.01
CA MET A 295 5.58 -5.98 -8.06
C MET A 295 6.70 -5.28 -8.83
N LYS A 296 7.93 -5.80 -8.79
CA LYS A 296 9.08 -5.26 -9.57
C LYS A 296 8.76 -5.14 -11.07
N ASP A 297 7.89 -5.99 -11.61
CA ASP A 297 7.42 -6.02 -13.01
C ASP A 297 6.06 -5.31 -13.25
N GLY A 298 5.63 -4.48 -12.29
CA GLY A 298 4.42 -3.67 -12.36
C GLY A 298 3.23 -4.25 -11.61
N LYS A 299 2.01 -4.01 -12.09
CA LYS A 299 0.77 -4.42 -11.39
C LYS A 299 0.69 -5.95 -11.22
N MET A 300 0.28 -6.40 -10.03
CA MET A 300 -0.04 -7.80 -9.77
C MET A 300 -1.16 -8.28 -10.70
N SER A 301 -0.90 -9.36 -11.44
CA SER A 301 -1.93 -10.07 -12.20
C SER A 301 -1.61 -11.56 -12.30
N LYS A 302 -2.66 -12.37 -12.22
CA LYS A 302 -2.52 -13.84 -12.35
C LYS A 302 -1.97 -14.25 -13.71
N SER A 303 -2.30 -13.51 -14.77
CA SER A 303 -1.74 -13.74 -16.11
C SER A 303 -0.22 -13.58 -16.17
N LYS A 304 0.37 -12.77 -15.30
CA LYS A 304 1.82 -12.61 -15.17
C LYS A 304 2.45 -13.61 -14.19
N GLY A 305 1.63 -14.34 -13.41
CA GLY A 305 2.14 -15.26 -12.39
C GLY A 305 2.94 -14.56 -11.30
N ASN A 306 2.65 -13.29 -11.00
CA ASN A 306 3.36 -12.47 -10.01
C ASN A 306 2.48 -12.14 -8.79
N VAL A 307 1.51 -12.99 -8.48
CA VAL A 307 0.51 -12.74 -7.43
C VAL A 307 0.96 -13.36 -6.12
N VAL A 308 0.92 -12.56 -5.05
CA VAL A 308 1.12 -13.05 -3.69
C VAL A 308 -0.23 -13.47 -3.10
N ASP A 309 -0.32 -14.74 -2.69
CA ASP A 309 -1.47 -15.27 -1.96
C ASP A 309 -1.36 -14.87 -0.47
N PRO A 310 -2.30 -14.08 0.08
CA PRO A 310 -2.32 -13.73 1.50
C PRO A 310 -2.35 -14.96 2.41
N VAL A 311 -3.00 -16.06 2.00
CA VAL A 311 -3.16 -17.26 2.81
C VAL A 311 -1.80 -17.88 3.09
N THR A 312 -0.96 -18.03 2.06
CA THR A 312 0.42 -18.53 2.19
C THR A 312 1.25 -17.68 3.15
N MET A 313 1.13 -16.35 3.04
CA MET A 313 1.85 -15.43 3.92
C MET A 313 1.40 -15.55 5.38
N ILE A 314 0.09 -15.69 5.63
CA ILE A 314 -0.47 -15.85 6.99
C ILE A 314 -0.04 -17.19 7.60
N ASP A 315 -0.09 -18.28 6.83
CA ASP A 315 0.23 -19.61 7.34
C ASP A 315 1.69 -19.76 7.74
N ARG A 316 2.60 -19.11 7.02
CA ARG A 316 4.04 -19.19 7.29
C ARG A 316 4.53 -18.14 8.29
N TYR A 317 4.09 -16.88 8.14
CA TYR A 317 4.65 -15.76 8.91
C TYR A 317 3.73 -15.21 9.99
N GLY A 318 2.49 -15.71 10.04
CA GLY A 318 1.47 -15.25 10.98
C GLY A 318 0.68 -14.05 10.47
N LEU A 319 -0.55 -13.94 10.96
CA LEU A 319 -1.52 -12.92 10.58
C LEU A 319 -0.98 -11.49 10.78
N ASP A 320 -0.50 -11.20 11.98
CA ASP A 320 -0.10 -9.84 12.35
C ASP A 320 1.14 -9.36 11.58
N ALA A 321 2.02 -10.26 11.15
CA ALA A 321 3.16 -9.93 10.30
C ALA A 321 2.69 -9.39 8.94
N LEU A 322 1.72 -10.06 8.31
CA LEU A 322 1.14 -9.60 7.05
C LEU A 322 0.39 -8.28 7.21
N ARG A 323 -0.45 -8.16 8.25
CA ARG A 323 -1.19 -6.91 8.51
C ARG A 323 -0.27 -5.73 8.77
N TYR A 324 0.78 -5.93 9.57
CA TYR A 324 1.80 -4.92 9.82
C TYR A 324 2.45 -4.46 8.53
N TYR A 325 2.95 -5.40 7.72
CA TYR A 325 3.62 -5.07 6.46
C TYR A 325 2.72 -4.25 5.53
N LEU A 326 1.47 -4.70 5.32
CA LEU A 326 0.52 -4.03 4.44
C LEU A 326 0.27 -2.57 4.84
N LEU A 327 0.28 -2.26 6.14
CA LEU A 327 0.00 -0.91 6.65
C LEU A 327 1.27 -0.09 6.90
N ARG A 328 2.44 -0.72 7.01
CA ARG A 328 3.71 -0.07 7.39
C ARG A 328 4.58 0.30 6.20
N GLU A 329 4.68 -0.57 5.19
CA GLU A 329 5.72 -0.48 4.17
C GLU A 329 5.48 0.70 3.22
N VAL A 330 4.24 0.87 2.78
CA VAL A 330 3.87 1.87 1.76
C VAL A 330 3.06 2.99 2.41
N PRO A 331 3.42 4.27 2.20
CA PRO A 331 2.57 5.39 2.58
C PRO A 331 1.17 5.27 1.96
N PHE A 332 0.13 5.24 2.79
CA PHE A 332 -1.24 5.07 2.33
C PHE A 332 -1.66 6.26 1.46
N GLY A 333 -1.95 6.00 0.17
CA GLY A 333 -2.16 7.04 -0.85
C GLY A 333 -1.12 7.04 -1.98
N ALA A 334 0.07 6.51 -1.72
CA ALA A 334 1.12 6.31 -2.73
C ALA A 334 1.06 4.91 -3.33
N ASP A 335 1.65 4.76 -4.51
CA ASP A 335 2.01 3.43 -5.02
C ASP A 335 3.25 2.94 -4.28
N GLY A 336 3.35 1.64 -4.05
CA GLY A 336 4.54 1.02 -3.49
C GLY A 336 4.73 -0.38 -4.03
N THR A 337 5.94 -0.91 -3.86
CA THR A 337 6.32 -2.20 -4.42
C THR A 337 6.45 -3.22 -3.31
N PHE A 338 5.71 -4.32 -3.40
CA PHE A 338 5.94 -5.50 -2.59
C PHE A 338 7.21 -6.19 -3.05
N THR A 339 8.09 -6.51 -2.10
CA THR A 339 9.22 -7.41 -2.34
C THR A 339 9.36 -8.41 -1.20
N PRO A 340 9.75 -9.66 -1.46
CA PRO A 340 10.09 -10.62 -0.40
C PRO A 340 11.09 -10.06 0.61
N GLU A 341 12.10 -9.33 0.12
CA GLU A 341 13.16 -8.76 0.93
C GLU A 341 12.62 -7.72 1.92
N SER A 342 11.79 -6.79 1.45
CA SER A 342 11.17 -5.78 2.33
C SER A 342 10.22 -6.43 3.34
N PHE A 343 9.50 -7.48 2.95
CA PHE A 343 8.63 -8.20 3.88
C PHE A 343 9.43 -8.82 5.03
N VAL A 344 10.46 -9.60 4.70
CA VAL A 344 11.30 -10.27 5.71
C VAL A 344 12.06 -9.24 6.56
N GLU A 345 12.54 -8.15 5.94
CA GLU A 345 13.20 -7.05 6.66
C GLU A 345 12.26 -6.43 7.70
N ARG A 346 11.02 -6.07 7.33
CA ARG A 346 10.07 -5.44 8.28
C ARG A 346 9.68 -6.36 9.42
N VAL A 347 9.50 -7.65 9.15
CA VAL A 347 9.22 -8.63 10.20
C VAL A 347 10.42 -8.77 11.15
N ASN A 348 11.64 -8.89 10.62
CA ASN A 348 12.83 -9.05 11.43
C ASN A 348 13.18 -7.79 12.21
N SER A 349 13.26 -6.64 11.55
CA SER A 349 13.64 -5.37 12.15
C SER A 349 12.62 -4.92 13.18
N ASP A 350 11.38 -4.68 12.76
CA ASP A 350 10.44 -3.92 13.57
C ASP A 350 9.75 -4.83 14.60
N LEU A 351 9.33 -6.03 14.16
CA LEU A 351 8.53 -6.92 14.99
C LEU A 351 9.39 -7.82 15.87
N ALA A 352 10.38 -8.51 15.31
CA ALA A 352 11.22 -9.43 16.07
C ALA A 352 12.31 -8.71 16.90
N ASN A 353 13.14 -7.89 16.24
CA ASN A 353 14.33 -7.30 16.85
C ASN A 353 14.05 -6.07 17.72
N ASP A 354 13.04 -5.26 17.40
CA ASP A 354 12.71 -4.08 18.18
C ASP A 354 11.63 -4.40 19.23
N LEU A 355 10.38 -4.64 18.81
CA LEU A 355 9.26 -4.88 19.73
C LEU A 355 9.38 -6.20 20.52
N GLY A 356 9.62 -7.31 19.83
CA GLY A 356 9.72 -8.63 20.45
C GLY A 356 10.89 -8.74 21.42
N ASN A 357 12.05 -8.22 21.03
CA ASN A 357 13.22 -8.16 21.91
C ASN A 357 13.01 -7.25 23.12
N LEU A 358 12.36 -6.09 22.96
CA LEU A 358 12.05 -5.20 24.08
C LEU A 358 11.19 -5.91 25.13
N LEU A 359 10.14 -6.63 24.69
CA LEU A 359 9.28 -7.41 25.56
C LEU A 359 10.09 -8.48 26.30
N ASN A 360 10.82 -9.32 25.56
CA ASN A 360 11.59 -10.42 26.13
C ASN A 360 12.66 -9.93 27.13
N ARG A 361 13.41 -8.88 26.79
CA ARG A 361 14.42 -8.29 27.68
C ARG A 361 13.79 -7.74 28.96
N THR A 362 12.69 -7.01 28.83
CA THR A 362 11.98 -6.41 29.97
C THR A 362 11.46 -7.49 30.92
N VAL A 363 10.74 -8.49 30.39
CA VAL A 363 10.20 -9.61 31.19
C VAL A 363 11.32 -10.37 31.88
N ALA A 364 12.42 -10.68 31.18
CA ALA A 364 13.56 -11.39 31.76
C ALA A 364 14.28 -10.58 32.85
N MET A 365 14.39 -9.26 32.70
CA MET A 365 15.02 -8.41 33.72
C MET A 365 14.13 -8.25 34.97
N VAL A 366 12.81 -8.08 34.81
CA VAL A 366 11.87 -8.02 35.94
C VAL A 366 11.86 -9.34 36.70
N ASP A 367 11.82 -10.46 35.99
CA ASP A 367 11.96 -11.80 36.57
C ASP A 367 13.25 -11.93 37.39
N LYS A 368 14.39 -11.52 36.82
CA LYS A 368 15.71 -11.65 37.44
C LYS A 368 15.93 -10.75 38.65
N TYR A 369 15.43 -9.51 38.62
CA TYR A 369 15.78 -8.49 39.62
C TYR A 369 14.71 -8.28 40.71
N PHE A 370 13.48 -8.72 40.42
CA PHE A 370 12.30 -8.50 41.25
C PHE A 370 11.35 -9.70 41.28
N ASP A 371 11.84 -10.92 41.00
CA ASP A 371 11.07 -12.17 41.08
C ASP A 371 9.74 -12.13 40.30
N GLY A 372 9.79 -11.45 39.16
CA GLY A 372 8.67 -11.29 38.23
C GLY A 372 7.64 -10.26 38.66
N GLU A 373 7.87 -9.50 39.73
CA GLU A 373 6.93 -8.49 40.24
C GLU A 373 7.22 -7.10 39.69
N VAL A 374 6.19 -6.48 39.13
CA VAL A 374 6.20 -5.05 38.78
C VAL A 374 6.38 -4.23 40.05
N GLN A 375 7.38 -3.34 40.03
CA GLN A 375 7.60 -2.40 41.12
C GLN A 375 6.69 -1.18 40.99
N ALA A 376 6.46 -0.48 42.10
CA ALA A 376 5.66 0.75 42.08
C ALA A 376 6.27 1.78 41.13
N PHE A 377 5.43 2.35 40.26
CA PHE A 377 5.85 3.38 39.31
C PHE A 377 6.24 4.67 40.05
N SER A 378 7.38 5.24 39.68
CA SER A 378 7.85 6.54 40.18
C SER A 378 8.46 7.33 39.03
N ALA A 379 7.90 8.51 38.76
CA ALA A 379 8.38 9.40 37.70
C ALA A 379 9.67 10.15 38.12
N GLY A 380 10.50 10.50 37.13
CA GLY A 380 11.64 11.40 37.31
C GLY A 380 12.73 10.92 38.28
N VAL A 381 12.92 9.60 38.44
CA VAL A 381 13.94 9.02 39.34
C VAL A 381 15.31 9.02 38.69
N THR A 382 15.40 8.62 37.43
CA THR A 382 16.65 8.66 36.66
C THR A 382 16.71 9.91 35.77
N PRO A 383 17.93 10.35 35.35
CA PRO A 383 18.08 11.46 34.41
C PRO A 383 17.40 11.24 33.05
N PHE A 384 17.04 10.00 32.71
CA PHE A 384 16.47 9.62 31.42
C PHE A 384 14.94 9.46 31.45
N ASP A 385 14.32 9.43 32.64
CA ASP A 385 12.89 9.16 32.83
C ASP A 385 12.02 10.21 32.11
N ALA A 386 12.34 11.49 32.29
CA ALA A 386 11.60 12.58 31.67
C ALA A 386 11.48 12.44 30.13
N ALA A 387 12.51 11.91 29.47
CA ALA A 387 12.52 11.75 28.02
C ALA A 387 11.67 10.56 27.54
N ILE A 388 11.58 9.47 28.30
CA ILE A 388 10.69 8.34 27.97
C ILE A 388 9.24 8.65 28.34
N GLU A 389 9.01 9.37 29.44
CA GLU A 389 7.68 9.85 29.85
C GLU A 389 7.08 10.81 28.80
N GLU A 390 7.89 11.73 28.25
CA GLU A 390 7.46 12.63 27.17
C GLU A 390 7.22 11.86 25.85
N ALA A 391 8.02 10.84 25.56
CA ALA A 391 7.79 9.99 24.41
C ALA A 391 6.44 9.25 24.51
N ALA A 392 6.10 8.75 25.71
CA ALA A 392 4.83 8.07 25.98
C ALA A 392 3.61 9.00 25.84
N LYS A 393 3.74 10.29 26.21
CA LYS A 393 2.69 11.28 26.00
C LYS A 393 2.54 11.63 24.52
N SER A 394 3.66 11.98 23.87
CA SER A 394 3.63 12.47 22.48
C SER A 394 3.25 11.41 21.45
N VAL A 395 3.50 10.11 21.72
CA VAL A 395 3.14 9.04 20.78
C VAL A 395 1.62 8.92 20.58
N TYR A 396 0.81 9.16 21.62
CA TYR A 396 -0.65 9.12 21.52
C TYR A 396 -1.16 10.16 20.52
N ASP A 397 -0.73 11.41 20.69
CA ASP A 397 -1.20 12.50 19.85
C ASP A 397 -0.72 12.32 18.40
N LYS A 398 0.51 11.81 18.20
CA LYS A 398 1.02 11.47 16.86
C LYS A 398 0.20 10.38 16.18
N VAL A 399 -0.10 9.29 16.90
CA VAL A 399 -0.86 8.17 16.36
C VAL A 399 -2.30 8.59 16.04
N GLU A 400 -2.96 9.31 16.95
CA GLU A 400 -4.33 9.78 16.72
C GLU A 400 -4.40 10.73 15.53
N ASN A 401 -3.51 11.71 15.44
CA ASN A 401 -3.47 12.64 14.30
C ASN A 401 -3.26 11.89 12.96
N ALA A 402 -2.32 10.94 12.93
CA ALA A 402 -2.07 10.13 11.74
C ALA A 402 -3.29 9.26 11.39
N MET A 403 -3.95 8.65 12.38
CA MET A 403 -5.14 7.83 12.16
C MET A 403 -6.33 8.65 11.67
N GLU A 404 -6.59 9.83 12.22
CA GLU A 404 -7.66 10.71 11.71
C GLU A 404 -7.45 11.13 10.24
N ASN A 405 -6.19 11.16 9.79
CA ASN A 405 -5.80 11.44 8.41
C ASN A 405 -5.62 10.19 7.53
N MET A 406 -5.88 8.99 8.06
CA MET A 406 -5.66 7.69 7.38
C MET A 406 -4.19 7.40 7.01
N GLU A 407 -3.25 7.98 7.74
CA GLU A 407 -1.80 7.82 7.55
C GLU A 407 -1.25 6.64 8.37
N PHE A 408 -1.72 5.43 8.06
CA PHE A 408 -1.41 4.22 8.83
C PHE A 408 0.09 3.95 9.01
N SER A 409 0.89 4.18 7.96
CA SER A 409 2.35 3.99 8.02
C SER A 409 3.03 5.00 8.93
N VAL A 410 2.51 6.23 9.01
CA VAL A 410 3.01 7.29 9.91
C VAL A 410 2.67 6.93 11.36
N ALA A 411 1.44 6.46 11.62
CA ALA A 411 1.04 5.97 12.92
C ALA A 411 1.94 4.82 13.41
N LEU A 412 2.15 3.80 12.57
CA LEU A 412 3.04 2.69 12.89
C LEU A 412 4.49 3.13 13.08
N THR A 413 4.98 4.07 12.27
CA THR A 413 6.32 4.64 12.44
C THR A 413 6.48 5.36 13.78
N ALA A 414 5.48 6.13 14.21
CA ALA A 414 5.49 6.78 15.51
C ALA A 414 5.53 5.77 16.67
N ILE A 415 4.79 4.67 16.55
CA ILE A 415 4.82 3.56 17.51
C ILE A 415 6.21 2.89 17.51
N SER A 416 6.78 2.57 16.34
CA SER A 416 8.12 1.99 16.25
C SER A 416 9.17 2.91 16.89
N GLN A 417 9.13 4.22 16.62
CA GLN A 417 10.05 5.18 17.25
C GLN A 417 9.94 5.20 18.78
N PHE A 418 8.72 5.05 19.32
CA PHE A 418 8.51 4.93 20.76
C PHE A 418 9.11 3.62 21.32
N VAL A 419 8.94 2.51 20.62
CA VAL A 419 9.57 1.22 20.96
C VAL A 419 11.11 1.34 20.92
N SER A 420 11.69 1.90 19.85
CA SER A 420 13.14 2.08 19.73
C SER A 420 13.69 3.01 20.82
N ARG A 421 12.97 4.09 21.18
CA ARG A 421 13.34 4.97 22.30
C ARG A 421 13.43 4.21 23.63
N SER A 422 12.58 3.20 23.80
CA SER A 422 12.50 2.36 25.00
C SER A 422 13.63 1.33 25.05
N ASN A 423 13.99 0.74 23.91
CA ASN A 423 15.23 -0.04 23.79
C ASN A 423 16.44 0.82 24.16
N LYS A 424 16.53 2.05 23.63
CA LYS A 424 17.61 2.99 23.98
C LYS A 424 17.61 3.35 25.47
N TYR A 425 16.44 3.45 26.10
CA TYR A 425 16.33 3.72 27.54
C TYR A 425 16.97 2.61 28.38
N ILE A 426 16.88 1.34 27.95
CA ILE A 426 17.63 0.23 28.57
C ILE A 426 19.14 0.47 28.47
N ASP A 427 19.63 0.88 27.30
CA ASP A 427 21.07 1.05 27.07
C ASP A 427 21.63 2.28 27.83
N GLU A 428 20.85 3.35 27.96
CA GLU A 428 21.18 4.56 28.73
C GLU A 428 21.20 4.30 30.25
N THR A 429 20.23 3.53 30.75
CA THR A 429 20.06 3.28 32.20
C THR A 429 20.89 2.10 32.71
N GLN A 430 21.31 1.19 31.83
CA GLN A 430 22.11 0.00 32.14
C GLN A 430 21.59 -0.79 33.37
N PRO A 431 20.40 -1.40 33.31
CA PRO A 431 19.80 -2.11 34.45
C PRO A 431 20.72 -3.15 35.10
N TRP A 432 21.56 -3.81 34.30
CA TRP A 432 22.54 -4.80 34.77
C TRP A 432 23.65 -4.21 35.65
N THR A 433 23.92 -2.92 35.53
CA THR A 433 24.85 -2.18 36.39
C THR A 433 24.14 -1.73 37.65
N LEU A 434 22.94 -1.15 37.53
CA LEU A 434 22.12 -0.74 38.68
C LEU A 434 21.82 -1.91 39.62
N ALA A 435 21.55 -3.09 39.08
CA ALA A 435 21.27 -4.31 39.86
C ALA A 435 22.45 -4.82 40.71
N LYS A 436 23.68 -4.34 40.48
CA LYS A 436 24.86 -4.72 41.27
C LYS A 436 25.06 -3.84 42.51
N ASP A 437 24.36 -2.71 42.58
CA ASP A 437 24.47 -1.73 43.67
C ASP A 437 23.14 -1.62 44.41
N GLU A 438 23.09 -2.14 45.63
CA GLU A 438 21.88 -2.16 46.45
C GLU A 438 21.35 -0.75 46.75
N SER A 439 22.23 0.27 46.79
CA SER A 439 21.81 1.67 46.99
C SER A 439 21.01 2.23 45.81
N LYS A 440 21.14 1.62 44.62
CA LYS A 440 20.45 2.01 43.40
C LYS A 440 19.19 1.20 43.10
N ARG A 441 18.72 0.40 44.08
CA ARG A 441 17.54 -0.46 43.89
C ARG A 441 16.28 0.35 43.51
N HIS A 442 16.15 1.57 43.99
CA HIS A 442 15.05 2.48 43.62
C HIS A 442 15.14 2.94 42.16
N GLU A 443 16.34 3.28 41.66
CA GLU A 443 16.56 3.61 40.24
C GLU A 443 16.21 2.42 39.34
N LEU A 444 16.69 1.23 39.71
CA LEU A 444 16.38 -0.01 38.97
C LEU A 444 14.88 -0.29 38.93
N ALA A 445 14.17 -0.10 40.04
CA ALA A 445 12.72 -0.26 40.12
C ALA A 445 11.99 0.73 39.19
N SER A 446 12.40 1.99 39.18
CA SER A 446 11.89 3.00 38.25
C SER A 446 12.06 2.55 36.80
N VAL A 447 13.28 2.15 36.42
CA VAL A 447 13.60 1.74 35.04
C VAL A 447 12.74 0.56 34.59
N MET A 448 12.59 -0.45 35.44
CA MET A 448 11.73 -1.60 35.11
C MET A 448 10.27 -1.18 34.95
N SER A 449 9.73 -0.39 35.87
CA SER A 449 8.32 0.06 35.81
C SER A 449 8.01 0.88 34.55
N HIS A 450 8.93 1.76 34.11
CA HIS A 450 8.79 2.52 32.85
C HIS A 450 8.77 1.60 31.62
N LEU A 451 9.61 0.56 31.58
CA LEU A 451 9.65 -0.38 30.47
C LEU A 451 8.36 -1.21 30.38
N VAL A 452 7.84 -1.70 31.50
CA VAL A 452 6.56 -2.44 31.53
C VAL A 452 5.41 -1.54 31.06
N GLU A 453 5.34 -0.29 31.54
CA GLU A 453 4.33 0.68 31.10
C GLU A 453 4.44 1.02 29.62
N THR A 454 5.65 1.17 29.11
CA THR A 454 5.87 1.45 27.69
C THR A 454 5.36 0.30 26.82
N LEU A 455 5.63 -0.96 27.20
CA LEU A 455 5.14 -2.13 26.49
C LEU A 455 3.60 -2.22 26.52
N ARG A 456 2.98 -1.89 27.66
CA ARG A 456 1.53 -1.78 27.76
C ARG A 456 0.99 -0.70 26.81
N ILE A 457 1.57 0.50 26.80
CA ILE A 457 1.16 1.59 25.91
C ILE A 457 1.31 1.20 24.43
N ALA A 458 2.46 0.65 24.05
CA ALA A 458 2.70 0.20 22.67
C ALA A 458 1.70 -0.86 22.24
N SER A 459 1.39 -1.84 23.12
CA SER A 459 0.40 -2.87 22.83
C SER A 459 -1.01 -2.29 22.61
N ILE A 460 -1.39 -1.24 23.35
CA ILE A 460 -2.69 -0.57 23.18
C ILE A 460 -2.75 0.15 21.82
N LEU A 461 -1.71 0.89 21.47
CA LEU A 461 -1.61 1.64 20.21
C LEU A 461 -1.56 0.71 18.98
N LEU A 462 -1.08 -0.53 19.16
CA LEU A 462 -1.00 -1.54 18.09
C LEU A 462 -2.32 -2.27 17.84
N GLN A 463 -3.32 -2.20 18.73
CA GLN A 463 -4.61 -2.90 18.58
C GLN A 463 -5.34 -2.68 17.24
N PRO A 464 -5.33 -1.48 16.62
CA PRO A 464 -5.95 -1.30 15.31
C PRO A 464 -5.27 -2.13 14.21
N PHE A 465 -3.95 -2.32 14.32
CA PHE A 465 -3.12 -2.88 13.26
C PHE A 465 -2.91 -4.38 13.44
N LEU A 466 -2.67 -4.81 14.68
CA LEU A 466 -2.32 -6.18 15.05
C LEU A 466 -3.40 -6.76 15.96
N THR A 467 -3.93 -7.93 15.61
CA THR A 467 -5.13 -8.50 16.22
C THR A 467 -4.82 -9.53 17.31
N ARG A 468 -3.63 -10.15 17.26
CA ARG A 468 -3.21 -11.22 18.19
C ARG A 468 -2.08 -10.76 19.10
N THR A 469 -1.17 -9.94 18.58
CA THR A 469 0.06 -9.50 19.22
C THR A 469 -0.20 -8.72 20.51
N PRO A 470 -1.12 -7.73 20.56
CA PRO A 470 -1.42 -7.03 21.81
C PRO A 470 -1.81 -7.98 22.94
N LYS A 471 -2.67 -8.97 22.66
CA LYS A 471 -3.11 -9.95 23.66
C LYS A 471 -1.97 -10.83 24.15
N LYS A 472 -1.11 -11.30 23.24
CA LYS A 472 0.11 -12.05 23.61
C LYS A 472 1.09 -11.22 24.45
N MET A 473 1.19 -9.92 24.19
CA MET A 473 1.98 -9.01 25.03
C MET A 473 1.35 -8.91 26.43
N TRP A 474 0.04 -8.75 26.54
CA TRP A 474 -0.66 -8.67 27.82
C TRP A 474 -0.49 -9.92 28.67
N GLU A 475 -0.57 -11.12 28.06
CA GLU A 475 -0.29 -12.38 28.74
C GLU A 475 1.09 -12.38 29.43
N GLN A 476 2.15 -11.95 28.71
CA GLN A 476 3.49 -11.86 29.28
C GLN A 476 3.65 -10.74 30.31
N LEU A 477 2.90 -9.64 30.15
CA LEU A 477 2.86 -8.52 31.10
C LEU A 477 2.01 -8.82 32.35
N GLY A 478 1.33 -9.97 32.42
CA GLY A 478 0.42 -10.31 33.52
C GLY A 478 -0.90 -9.53 33.50
N LEU A 479 -1.31 -9.05 32.32
CA LEU A 479 -2.50 -8.23 32.12
C LEU A 479 -3.59 -9.02 31.42
N ALA A 480 -4.85 -8.74 31.77
CA ALA A 480 -6.02 -9.20 31.05
C ALA A 480 -6.60 -8.05 30.20
N GLU A 481 -7.31 -8.41 29.13
CA GLU A 481 -8.09 -7.45 28.35
C GLU A 481 -9.15 -6.79 29.26
N GLY A 482 -9.15 -5.46 29.35
CA GLY A 482 -10.01 -4.73 30.26
C GLY A 482 -9.55 -3.30 30.50
N GLU A 483 -9.76 -2.79 31.71
CA GLU A 483 -9.55 -1.38 32.07
C GLU A 483 -8.15 -0.86 31.74
N LEU A 484 -7.11 -1.68 31.97
CA LEU A 484 -5.69 -1.33 31.74
C LEU A 484 -5.25 -1.44 30.28
N THR A 485 -6.10 -1.94 29.39
CA THR A 485 -5.79 -2.15 27.96
C THR A 485 -6.73 -1.37 27.03
N THR A 486 -7.55 -0.47 27.59
CA THR A 486 -8.39 0.45 26.82
C THR A 486 -7.54 1.57 26.20
N TRP A 487 -8.03 2.18 25.12
CA TRP A 487 -7.35 3.31 24.47
C TRP A 487 -7.05 4.45 25.45
N GLU A 488 -8.03 4.84 26.27
CA GLU A 488 -7.88 5.93 27.24
C GLU A 488 -6.88 5.60 28.34
N SER A 489 -6.82 4.34 28.80
CA SER A 489 -5.89 3.93 29.86
C SER A 489 -4.42 4.06 29.49
N GLY A 490 -4.08 4.06 28.20
CA GLY A 490 -2.69 4.19 27.79
C GLY A 490 -2.19 5.64 27.78
N ARG A 491 -3.07 6.64 27.92
CA ARG A 491 -2.66 8.03 28.14
C ARG A 491 -2.07 8.27 29.53
N GLN A 492 -2.28 7.32 30.45
CA GLN A 492 -1.74 7.36 31.80
C GLN A 492 -0.53 6.43 31.93
N LEU A 493 0.57 6.96 32.46
CA LEU A 493 1.71 6.17 32.93
C LEU A 493 1.48 5.67 34.37
N GLY A 494 2.11 4.55 34.71
CA GLY A 494 2.01 3.95 36.04
C GLY A 494 0.62 3.42 36.37
N ALA A 495 -0.10 2.91 35.38
CA ALA A 495 -1.42 2.32 35.55
C ALA A 495 -1.37 0.86 36.05
N ILE A 496 -0.27 0.15 35.78
CA ILE A 496 -0.06 -1.24 36.21
C ILE A 496 0.19 -1.27 37.72
N PRO A 497 -0.63 -2.01 38.50
CA PRO A 497 -0.44 -2.11 39.95
C PRO A 497 0.91 -2.75 40.31
N ALA A 498 1.54 -2.24 41.36
CA ALA A 498 2.70 -2.88 41.96
C ALA A 498 2.35 -4.31 42.44
N GLY A 499 3.30 -5.24 42.30
CA GLY A 499 3.10 -6.66 42.60
C GLY A 499 2.45 -7.46 41.46
N THR A 500 2.06 -6.82 40.35
CA THR A 500 1.62 -7.55 39.14
C THR A 500 2.71 -8.54 38.70
N LYS A 501 2.34 -9.80 38.48
CA LYS A 501 3.27 -10.87 38.13
C LYS A 501 3.39 -11.02 36.62
N LEU A 502 4.59 -10.78 36.09
CA LEU A 502 4.92 -11.03 34.69
C LEU A 502 5.08 -12.53 34.45
N GLN A 503 4.84 -12.94 33.21
CA GLN A 503 5.00 -14.32 32.76
C GLN A 503 6.00 -14.39 31.61
N LYS A 504 6.98 -15.29 31.73
CA LYS A 504 7.83 -15.62 30.58
C LYS A 504 6.99 -16.32 29.52
N GLY A 505 7.17 -15.90 28.27
CA GLY A 505 6.56 -16.55 27.12
C GLY A 505 7.56 -16.80 26.01
N GLU A 506 7.12 -17.55 25.00
CA GLU A 506 7.87 -17.72 23.76
C GLU A 506 7.96 -16.39 22.99
N PRO A 507 9.02 -16.18 22.18
CA PRO A 507 9.10 -15.02 21.31
C PRO A 507 7.85 -14.90 20.41
N ILE A 508 7.19 -13.74 20.47
CA ILE A 508 5.95 -13.49 19.70
C ILE A 508 6.22 -13.55 18.19
N PHE A 509 7.38 -13.03 17.77
CA PHE A 509 7.85 -13.05 16.39
C PHE A 509 9.21 -13.73 16.33
N PRO A 510 9.30 -14.97 15.79
CA PRO A 510 10.57 -15.61 15.57
C PRO A 510 11.35 -14.86 14.48
N ARG A 511 12.67 -14.76 14.64
CA ARG A 511 13.54 -14.17 13.61
C ARG A 511 13.58 -15.10 12.40
N LEU A 512 13.33 -14.52 11.23
CA LEU A 512 13.36 -15.18 9.94
C LEU A 512 14.78 -15.23 9.38
N ASP A 513 15.13 -16.33 8.72
CA ASP A 513 16.33 -16.41 7.89
C ASP A 513 16.09 -15.66 6.58
N ALA A 514 16.86 -14.61 6.32
CA ALA A 514 16.58 -13.71 5.21
C ALA A 514 16.68 -14.42 3.85
N GLU A 515 17.72 -15.22 3.63
CA GLU A 515 17.96 -15.87 2.35
C GLU A 515 16.91 -16.95 2.07
N LEU A 516 16.64 -17.81 3.05
CA LEU A 516 15.68 -18.90 2.92
C LEU A 516 14.25 -18.38 2.74
N GLU A 517 13.85 -17.35 3.49
CA GLU A 517 12.48 -16.85 3.46
C GLU A 517 12.22 -15.98 2.22
N VAL A 518 13.21 -15.20 1.77
CA VAL A 518 13.12 -14.48 0.49
C VAL A 518 12.95 -15.46 -0.67
N ALA A 519 13.75 -16.53 -0.71
CA ALA A 519 13.65 -17.56 -1.73
C ALA A 519 12.28 -18.26 -1.71
N TYR A 520 11.77 -18.59 -0.51
CA TYR A 520 10.46 -19.20 -0.37
C TYR A 520 9.33 -18.32 -0.90
N ILE A 521 9.29 -17.03 -0.52
CA ILE A 521 8.25 -16.11 -1.00
C ILE A 521 8.36 -15.96 -2.53
N ALA A 522 9.58 -15.86 -3.07
CA ALA A 522 9.81 -15.81 -4.51
C ALA A 522 9.25 -17.04 -5.24
N GLU A 523 9.48 -18.25 -4.73
CA GLU A 523 8.94 -19.49 -5.29
C GLU A 523 7.42 -19.60 -5.14
N ALA A 524 6.87 -19.17 -4.00
CA ALA A 524 5.42 -19.18 -3.77
C ALA A 524 4.70 -18.24 -4.75
N MET A 525 5.31 -17.12 -5.13
CA MET A 525 4.75 -16.18 -6.10
C MET A 525 4.66 -16.77 -7.51
N THR A 526 5.62 -17.61 -7.93
CA THR A 526 5.61 -18.25 -9.26
C THR A 526 4.74 -19.52 -9.31
N GLY A 527 4.03 -19.84 -8.22
CA GLY A 527 3.11 -20.96 -8.13
C GLY A 527 3.80 -22.32 -8.05
N GLY A 528 5.02 -22.39 -7.48
CA GLY A 528 5.76 -23.65 -7.35
C GLY A 528 6.17 -24.30 -8.67
N LYS A 529 6.07 -23.56 -9.79
CA LYS A 529 6.76 -23.95 -11.02
C LYS A 529 8.25 -23.74 -10.77
N LYS A 530 8.95 -24.83 -10.41
CA LYS A 530 10.37 -24.95 -10.75
C LYS A 530 10.51 -24.48 -12.20
N ALA A 531 11.37 -23.50 -12.45
CA ALA A 531 11.89 -23.31 -13.79
C ALA A 531 12.37 -24.70 -14.24
N ALA A 532 11.73 -25.24 -15.27
CA ALA A 532 12.07 -26.57 -15.76
C ALA A 532 13.54 -26.54 -16.17
N GLN A 533 14.39 -27.24 -15.42
CA GLN A 533 15.66 -27.71 -15.92
C GLN A 533 15.35 -28.76 -16.98
N GLU A 534 15.46 -28.39 -18.25
CA GLU A 534 15.48 -29.36 -19.35
C GLU A 534 16.87 -30.01 -19.40
N GLU A 535 16.93 -31.33 -19.21
CA GLU A 535 18.07 -32.15 -19.62
C GLU A 535 18.12 -32.19 -21.17
N PRO A 536 19.28 -31.98 -21.82
CA PRO A 536 19.36 -32.03 -23.27
C PRO A 536 19.47 -33.48 -23.78
N SER A 537 18.42 -33.94 -24.48
CA SER A 537 18.54 -35.09 -25.38
C SER A 537 19.20 -34.66 -26.70
N ALA A 538 20.23 -35.38 -27.10
CA ALA A 538 21.03 -35.10 -28.29
C ALA A 538 20.28 -35.39 -29.62
N SER A 539 20.05 -34.35 -30.43
CA SER A 539 20.41 -34.31 -31.86
C SER A 539 20.03 -32.97 -32.53
N ALA A 540 21.06 -32.14 -32.80
CA ALA A 540 21.30 -31.20 -33.91
C ALA A 540 20.10 -30.59 -34.72
N ALA A 541 20.01 -29.29 -35.05
CA ALA A 541 20.95 -28.17 -35.00
C ALA A 541 20.27 -26.79 -35.27
N ALA A 542 20.91 -25.72 -34.75
CA ALA A 542 20.94 -24.29 -35.18
C ALA A 542 19.63 -23.47 -35.00
N THR A 543 19.56 -22.31 -34.32
CA THR A 543 20.53 -21.23 -34.02
C THR A 543 20.08 -20.42 -32.78
N SER A 544 20.90 -20.36 -31.72
CA SER A 544 20.94 -19.25 -30.74
C SER A 544 22.12 -19.44 -29.78
N GLY A 545 23.06 -18.50 -29.78
CA GLY A 545 24.24 -18.50 -28.91
C GLY A 545 24.00 -17.71 -27.61
N ASP A 546 24.04 -18.46 -26.51
CA ASP A 546 24.43 -18.21 -25.12
C ASP A 546 24.91 -16.81 -24.64
N SER A 547 24.50 -16.41 -23.43
CA SER A 547 25.40 -15.81 -22.44
C SER A 547 24.88 -15.97 -20.99
N GLY A 548 25.56 -16.81 -20.21
CA GLY A 548 25.42 -16.93 -18.76
C GLY A 548 25.99 -15.73 -17.99
N ALA A 549 25.47 -15.50 -16.79
CA ALA A 549 26.00 -14.51 -15.84
C ALA A 549 26.46 -15.23 -14.56
N GLU A 550 27.73 -15.04 -14.22
CA GLU A 550 28.37 -15.53 -12.99
C GLU A 550 27.93 -14.73 -11.74
N PRO A 551 28.08 -15.28 -10.53
CA PRO A 551 27.79 -14.58 -9.27
C PRO A 551 28.70 -13.34 -9.10
N VAL A 552 28.12 -12.19 -8.75
CA VAL A 552 28.88 -10.94 -8.56
C VAL A 552 29.41 -10.87 -7.12
N GLU A 553 30.73 -10.93 -6.93
CA GLU A 553 31.38 -10.61 -5.66
C GLU A 553 31.15 -9.13 -5.29
N LEU A 554 30.49 -8.89 -4.16
CA LEU A 554 30.32 -7.54 -3.61
C LEU A 554 31.54 -7.17 -2.76
N LYS A 555 31.92 -5.89 -2.79
CA LYS A 555 32.94 -5.33 -1.89
C LYS A 555 32.38 -5.16 -0.48
N GLU A 556 33.28 -5.07 0.51
CA GLU A 556 32.92 -4.77 1.90
C GLU A 556 32.08 -3.50 2.03
N GLU A 557 31.14 -3.51 2.97
CA GLU A 557 30.26 -2.38 3.25
C GLU A 557 31.06 -1.20 3.83
N ILE A 558 30.73 0.02 3.37
CA ILE A 558 31.32 1.26 3.88
C ILE A 558 30.25 2.09 4.60
N GLY A 559 30.66 2.88 5.60
CA GLY A 559 29.76 3.81 6.28
C GLY A 559 29.46 5.05 5.45
N ILE A 560 28.38 5.77 5.78
CA ILE A 560 28.01 7.04 5.10
C ILE A 560 29.12 8.11 5.21
N GLU A 561 29.92 8.06 6.27
CA GLU A 561 31.08 8.95 6.46
C GLU A 561 32.16 8.73 5.39
N ASP A 562 32.32 7.51 4.88
CA ASP A 562 33.28 7.22 3.82
C ASP A 562 32.80 7.72 2.47
N PHE A 563 31.49 7.62 2.20
CA PHE A 563 30.90 8.21 1.01
C PHE A 563 30.96 9.75 1.04
N ALA A 564 30.69 10.37 2.20
CA ALA A 564 30.76 11.82 2.38
C ALA A 564 32.16 12.41 2.16
N LYS A 565 33.22 11.60 2.21
CA LYS A 565 34.58 12.01 1.86
C LYS A 565 34.79 12.17 0.36
N VAL A 566 33.89 11.68 -0.50
CA VAL A 566 34.03 11.76 -1.96
C VAL A 566 33.26 12.97 -2.50
N GLU A 567 33.94 13.84 -3.22
CA GLU A 567 33.31 15.01 -3.83
C GLU A 567 32.91 14.70 -5.27
N LEU A 568 31.62 14.60 -5.53
CA LEU A 568 31.04 14.34 -6.84
C LEU A 568 30.40 15.63 -7.39
N ARG A 569 30.78 16.02 -8.61
CA ARG A 569 30.24 17.21 -9.28
C ARG A 569 29.83 16.94 -10.72
N VAL A 570 28.82 17.66 -11.16
CA VAL A 570 28.40 17.67 -12.57
C VAL A 570 29.43 18.44 -13.39
N ALA A 571 29.94 17.82 -14.47
CA ALA A 571 30.87 18.45 -15.40
C ALA A 571 30.40 18.27 -16.84
N GLN A 572 30.65 19.26 -17.69
CA GLN A 572 30.38 19.15 -19.12
C GLN A 572 31.66 18.82 -19.88
N VAL A 573 31.62 17.86 -20.80
CA VAL A 573 32.77 17.57 -21.66
C VAL A 573 32.88 18.65 -22.73
N ILE A 574 33.97 19.42 -22.71
CA ILE A 574 34.21 20.50 -23.68
C ILE A 574 35.17 20.10 -24.79
N ALA A 575 36.03 19.12 -24.54
CA ALA A 575 36.88 18.51 -25.56
C ALA A 575 37.19 17.06 -25.19
N ALA A 576 37.37 16.21 -26.20
CA ALA A 576 37.83 14.83 -26.05
C ALA A 576 38.86 14.53 -27.14
N GLU A 577 39.94 13.82 -26.81
CA GLU A 577 40.89 13.34 -27.80
C GLU A 577 41.52 11.99 -27.41
N PRO A 578 41.90 11.13 -28.36
CA PRO A 578 42.60 9.88 -28.07
C PRO A 578 44.00 10.13 -27.48
N VAL A 579 44.40 9.33 -26.49
CA VAL A 579 45.76 9.41 -25.92
C VAL A 579 46.75 8.70 -26.85
N LYS A 580 47.82 9.40 -27.25
CA LYS A 580 48.86 8.84 -28.13
C LYS A 580 49.47 7.57 -27.53
N LYS A 581 49.51 6.49 -28.32
CA LYS A 581 50.01 5.15 -27.92
C LYS A 581 49.18 4.44 -26.83
N ALA A 582 47.92 4.83 -26.62
CA ALA A 582 46.98 4.12 -25.75
C ALA A 582 45.60 4.03 -26.42
N ASP A 583 45.29 2.87 -26.98
CA ASP A 583 44.07 2.53 -27.71
C ASP A 583 42.80 2.48 -26.85
N LYS A 584 42.95 2.45 -25.52
CA LYS A 584 41.84 2.37 -24.55
C LYS A 584 41.50 3.69 -23.87
N LEU A 585 42.30 4.75 -24.06
CA LEU A 585 42.21 5.97 -23.26
C LEU A 585 41.76 7.16 -24.09
N LEU A 586 40.75 7.88 -23.58
CA LEU A 586 40.42 9.23 -24.02
C LEU A 586 40.88 10.25 -22.98
N LYS A 587 41.41 11.37 -23.45
CA LYS A 587 41.70 12.55 -22.66
C LYS A 587 40.55 13.53 -22.83
N LEU A 588 39.88 13.84 -21.73
CA LEU A 588 38.73 14.72 -21.68
C LEU A 588 39.10 16.03 -20.99
N GLN A 589 38.69 17.15 -21.58
CA GLN A 589 38.60 18.41 -20.88
C GLN A 589 37.18 18.61 -20.40
N LEU A 590 37.03 18.80 -19.10
CA LEU A 590 35.76 18.96 -18.40
C LEU A 590 35.62 20.38 -17.90
N ASP A 591 34.46 20.98 -18.11
CA ASP A 591 34.06 22.25 -17.51
C ASP A 591 33.17 21.99 -16.29
N LEU A 592 33.64 22.42 -15.12
CA LEU A 592 32.92 22.38 -13.85
C LEU A 592 32.19 23.71 -13.56
N GLY A 593 32.19 24.68 -14.49
CA GLY A 593 31.58 25.99 -14.33
C GLY A 593 32.41 26.98 -13.52
N PHE A 594 33.29 26.51 -12.63
CA PHE A 594 34.23 27.32 -11.86
C PHE A 594 35.71 27.02 -12.17
N GLU A 595 36.00 25.89 -12.81
CA GLU A 595 37.33 25.53 -13.30
C GLU A 595 37.22 24.55 -14.47
N GLN A 596 38.31 24.42 -15.24
CA GLN A 596 38.46 23.35 -16.23
C GLN A 596 39.42 22.28 -15.71
N ARG A 597 39.13 21.03 -16.03
CA ARG A 597 39.86 19.89 -15.49
C ARG A 597 40.08 18.81 -16.53
N GLN A 598 41.31 18.29 -16.58
CA GLN A 598 41.66 17.18 -17.45
C GLN A 598 41.41 15.83 -16.76
N VAL A 599 40.64 14.95 -17.39
CA VAL A 599 40.43 13.57 -16.94
C VAL A 599 40.79 12.61 -18.06
N VAL A 600 41.60 11.60 -17.74
CA VAL A 600 41.92 10.52 -18.68
C VAL A 600 41.08 9.30 -18.29
N SER A 601 40.24 8.83 -19.21
CA SER A 601 39.26 7.77 -18.95
C SER A 601 39.39 6.60 -19.94
N GLY A 602 39.16 5.39 -19.43
CA GLY A 602 39.30 4.11 -20.14
C GLY A 602 38.16 3.77 -21.11
N ILE A 603 37.54 4.77 -21.73
CA ILE A 603 36.27 4.63 -22.45
C ILE A 603 36.41 4.67 -23.98
N ALA A 604 37.64 4.73 -24.51
CA ALA A 604 37.89 4.91 -25.96
C ALA A 604 37.33 3.79 -26.85
N LYS A 605 37.04 2.62 -26.28
CA LYS A 605 36.41 1.49 -26.99
C LYS A 605 34.89 1.63 -27.14
N PHE A 606 34.27 2.51 -26.36
CA PHE A 606 32.82 2.61 -26.22
C PHE A 606 32.26 3.94 -26.71
N TYR A 607 33.09 4.97 -26.78
CA TYR A 607 32.70 6.30 -27.20
C TYR A 607 33.76 6.90 -28.12
N THR A 608 33.30 7.58 -29.17
CA THR A 608 34.18 8.46 -29.96
C THR A 608 34.27 9.84 -29.32
N PRO A 609 35.33 10.62 -29.57
CA PRO A 609 35.44 11.99 -29.07
C PRO A 609 34.21 12.87 -29.37
N GLU A 610 33.63 12.74 -30.57
CA GLU A 610 32.50 13.54 -31.05
C GLU A 610 31.22 13.24 -30.26
N GLU A 611 31.02 12.00 -29.82
CA GLU A 611 29.86 11.60 -29.04
C GLU A 611 29.87 12.16 -27.62
N LEU A 612 31.04 12.56 -27.12
CA LEU A 612 31.23 13.00 -25.74
C LEU A 612 31.10 14.51 -25.58
N VAL A 613 31.56 15.29 -26.56
CA VAL A 613 31.54 16.75 -26.47
C VAL A 613 30.10 17.24 -26.30
N GLY A 614 29.88 18.08 -25.28
CA GLY A 614 28.58 18.62 -24.90
C GLY A 614 27.85 17.83 -23.82
N ARG A 615 28.19 16.56 -23.58
CA ARG A 615 27.52 15.73 -22.55
C ARG A 615 27.85 16.19 -21.13
N LYS A 616 26.87 16.05 -20.23
CA LYS A 616 27.04 16.23 -18.78
C LYS A 616 27.28 14.89 -18.09
N VAL A 617 28.39 14.80 -17.38
CA VAL A 617 28.88 13.61 -16.69
C VAL A 617 29.09 13.88 -15.20
N ILE A 618 29.06 12.84 -14.38
CA ILE A 618 29.44 12.92 -12.97
C ILE A 618 30.96 12.73 -12.84
N CYS A 619 31.63 13.72 -12.25
CA CYS A 619 33.07 13.76 -12.05
C CYS A 619 33.41 13.72 -10.56
N VAL A 620 34.31 12.82 -10.16
CA VAL A 620 34.94 12.80 -8.83
C VAL A 620 36.06 13.84 -8.81
N THR A 621 35.91 14.89 -7.98
CA THR A 621 36.78 16.08 -8.02
C THR A 621 37.83 16.15 -6.91
N ASN A 622 37.81 15.26 -5.92
CA ASN A 622 38.78 15.28 -4.82
C ASN A 622 39.72 14.08 -4.77
N LEU A 623 39.89 13.38 -5.91
CA LEU A 623 40.93 12.37 -6.08
C LEU A 623 42.31 13.02 -6.28
N LYS A 624 43.35 12.38 -5.74
CA LYS A 624 44.74 12.78 -6.00
C LYS A 624 45.04 12.62 -7.51
N PRO A 625 45.63 13.64 -8.17
CA PRO A 625 45.99 13.53 -9.57
C PRO A 625 47.00 12.40 -9.84
N VAL A 626 46.80 11.68 -10.95
CA VAL A 626 47.65 10.55 -11.35
C VAL A 626 48.12 10.70 -12.81
N LYS A 627 49.32 10.22 -13.13
CA LYS A 627 49.78 10.12 -14.53
C LYS A 627 49.35 8.81 -15.15
N LEU A 628 48.58 8.88 -16.23
CA LEU A 628 48.16 7.72 -17.03
C LEU A 628 48.78 7.84 -18.43
N ARG A 629 49.69 6.93 -18.77
CA ARG A 629 50.37 6.87 -20.09
C ARG A 629 50.98 8.20 -20.55
N GLY A 630 51.48 9.00 -19.60
CA GLY A 630 52.13 10.30 -19.84
C GLY A 630 51.22 11.52 -19.72
N GLU A 631 49.90 11.32 -19.66
CA GLU A 631 48.90 12.38 -19.47
C GLU A 631 48.47 12.48 -18.00
N MET A 632 48.23 13.70 -17.51
CA MET A 632 47.72 13.91 -16.15
C MET A 632 46.19 13.70 -16.11
N SER A 633 45.71 12.85 -15.21
CA SER A 633 44.29 12.75 -14.86
C SER A 633 44.06 13.37 -13.48
N GLN A 634 43.22 14.39 -13.41
CA GLN A 634 42.94 15.16 -12.20
C GLN A 634 41.55 14.84 -11.61
N GLY A 635 40.99 13.68 -11.95
CA GLY A 635 39.68 13.24 -11.49
C GLY A 635 39.29 11.92 -12.14
N MET A 636 38.03 11.53 -11.95
CA MET A 636 37.47 10.32 -12.53
C MET A 636 36.02 10.59 -12.92
N ILE A 637 35.60 10.12 -14.09
CA ILE A 637 34.18 10.12 -14.49
C ILE A 637 33.54 8.77 -14.18
N LEU A 638 32.26 8.77 -13.84
CA LEU A 638 31.55 7.54 -13.48
C LEU A 638 30.90 6.87 -14.69
N ALA A 639 31.00 5.53 -14.75
CA ALA A 639 30.39 4.70 -15.76
C ALA A 639 29.86 3.41 -15.12
N ALA A 640 28.75 2.90 -15.63
CA ALA A 640 28.25 1.56 -15.32
C ALA A 640 28.86 0.56 -16.32
N SER A 641 29.32 -0.59 -15.84
CA SER A 641 29.86 -1.66 -16.69
C SER A 641 29.19 -3.00 -16.38
N TYR A 642 28.82 -3.76 -17.41
CA TYR A 642 28.29 -5.13 -17.29
C TYR A 642 28.84 -5.97 -18.44
N GLY A 643 29.71 -6.94 -18.14
CA GLY A 643 30.47 -7.68 -19.16
C GLY A 643 31.28 -6.73 -20.05
N ASP A 644 31.10 -6.85 -21.37
CA ASP A 644 31.72 -5.97 -22.38
C ASP A 644 30.96 -4.66 -22.63
N GLN A 645 29.89 -4.36 -21.89
CA GLN A 645 29.14 -3.10 -22.04
C GLN A 645 29.61 -2.05 -21.03
N LEU A 646 29.71 -0.79 -21.48
CA LEU A 646 30.03 0.35 -20.64
C LEU A 646 29.16 1.55 -21.03
N THR A 647 28.49 2.17 -20.05
CA THR A 647 27.68 3.38 -20.25
C THR A 647 28.06 4.46 -19.23
N LEU A 648 28.26 5.70 -19.69
CA LEU A 648 28.53 6.84 -18.80
C LEU A 648 27.34 7.19 -17.92
N ALA A 649 27.59 7.45 -16.64
CA ALA A 649 26.59 8.03 -15.74
C ALA A 649 26.42 9.52 -16.06
N THR A 650 25.22 9.89 -16.51
CA THR A 650 24.87 11.26 -16.93
C THR A 650 23.80 11.86 -16.02
N VAL A 651 23.64 13.19 -16.12
CA VAL A 651 22.57 13.95 -15.47
C VAL A 651 21.77 14.71 -16.53
N PRO A 652 20.52 15.15 -16.24
CA PRO A 652 19.73 15.94 -17.17
C PRO A 652 20.48 17.19 -17.66
N GLU A 653 20.32 17.53 -18.94
CA GLU A 653 21.05 18.65 -19.58
C GLU A 653 20.84 20.00 -18.87
N GLY A 654 19.71 20.19 -18.18
CA GLY A 654 19.40 21.39 -17.42
C GLY A 654 20.19 21.58 -16.12
N MET A 655 20.95 20.59 -15.64
CA MET A 655 21.66 20.67 -14.37
C MET A 655 22.93 21.55 -14.48
N PRO A 656 23.14 22.58 -13.63
CA PRO A 656 24.30 23.48 -13.76
C PRO A 656 25.66 22.75 -13.64
N ASN A 657 26.66 23.19 -14.42
CA ASN A 657 28.04 22.74 -14.25
C ASN A 657 28.53 23.10 -12.84
N GLY A 658 29.19 22.15 -12.17
CA GLY A 658 29.70 22.31 -10.81
C GLY A 658 28.72 21.98 -9.69
N ALA A 659 27.46 21.63 -10.02
CA ALA A 659 26.47 21.15 -9.04
C ALA A 659 26.98 19.92 -8.29
N ILE A 660 26.75 19.88 -6.96
CA ILE A 660 27.17 18.78 -6.10
C ILE A 660 26.17 17.63 -6.23
N VAL A 661 26.68 16.43 -6.52
CA VAL A 661 25.91 15.18 -6.49
C VAL A 661 26.04 14.61 -5.08
N LYS A 662 24.90 14.38 -4.41
CA LYS A 662 24.83 13.93 -3.01
C LYS A 662 24.07 12.62 -2.88
#